data_AF-A0A850KWE8-F1
#
_entry.id   AF-A0A850KWE8-F1
#
_cell.length_a   1.000
_cell.length_b   1.000
_cell.length_c   1.000
_cell.angle_alpha   90.00
_cell.angle_beta   90.00
_cell.angle_gamma   90.00
#
_symmetry.space_group_name_H-M   'P 1'
#
loop_
_entity.id
_entity.type
_entity.pdbx_description
1 polymer ?
#
loop_
_entity_poly.entity_id
_entity_poly.type
_entity_poly.pdbx_seq_one_letter_code
_entity_poly.pdbx_strand_id
1 'polypeptide(L)'
;MLLNSLKAKINKDIKDTFKKNENFLNTRWNYAENNILLWSKHYLKYPILSFLLSILLIINFSIWEGSFTPFLDKYIPDVNALTEWQSVFFAGQLTMVAVIYPLVIALMSILIQDKSAKKVIFPVYQEYSGFMYSGLSGLLLSGFITIGFVVEATISNSIYIAICLISFIWLIINIVLTAWFFIQTFRILESEEREKLVLRYAIHELFFPDVCNRIKTSCLTYPVQLGLINNNFESLATEDISLPDDDFEDLIRKNKHEGYTVVNVHYWLINIALKLQSKKLKKKGITNGVIVFQLYGSKENRDKLVIARHRNFKINPFVKFLIKRSYKIRKLSSGQGNKIPKIISATVGSAQDALKKNDSIAFKQAINDIAYWHTEISKASSFIDDNGKPDNWLLLSSSSIFSRSYLIDFLQEYYELAKECVEKIPSSSSFYYSMLYLYHKILSSRTDVTTKEALEFIKGNYHMWFLLMEWRSFTSKSDDVRVSTKYQDILYDFVGAWEHWESIIQSNGFESIEQAQEGYQPILHHLNFTATSIVSALRFNNYEAAEWGIDMLNRWIEKISSGERNYQYEYSWVTQLIYPQLLLKDIGDEEWKNILSGNEFDVNSALNIALQNSAFDLRLITACYILLKPYENKDKLKNFVELLLEGTGVHQDNIRPDYEYRATSPSNVLGAYIRQKNYSSKESSYENWLSGVLQSFGRINEERRVTGRIYSGWGAEDLSSMNKSYVEIGIAYSSSDDKWQLDKRWQDIIKSDAIDHANKNWLISDLKRWINIARKDKDFLLFNKSEIRPKVHNYIKSIIAIIRLIKNTQDERVSEAALDEDRLQELARACSNFVKGSERKFPLNLFRHTGFSPESKEHEEYNLNFKDYRKEKISVGISASRPINEEEFLSKSLEQFAYDKVLDIILRSSTTRDFSFDTIDHFLNSIPELTERLRNPVLIIGDREIKTKLRHLLFDQNTAERYQITRSDGYPTPYICHIGNLAIYGSRLNPDFSILTSKEVFEQVDFAELTKGQFSNVEFVPENDNDLVGKLVLSFKMKVVITNDKQIYKITINENNDS
;
A
#
# COMPACT_ATOMS: atom_id res chain seq x y z
N MET A 1 21.94 5.98 22.51
CA MET A 1 21.37 7.08 21.71
C MET A 1 22.40 8.07 21.12
N LEU A 2 23.65 8.16 21.62
CA LEU A 2 24.58 9.27 21.32
C LEU A 2 25.38 9.21 20.00
N LEU A 3 25.27 8.16 19.16
CA LEU A 3 26.01 8.05 17.90
C LEU A 3 25.16 7.49 16.75
N ASN A 4 23.98 8.09 16.47
CA ASN A 4 23.14 7.68 15.34
C ASN A 4 23.82 8.02 14.00
N SER A 5 24.37 7.00 13.34
CA SER A 5 25.04 7.10 12.04
C SER A 5 24.67 5.91 11.16
N LEU A 6 24.78 6.07 9.84
CA LEU A 6 24.51 5.02 8.86
C LEU A 6 25.23 3.71 9.19
N LYS A 7 26.54 3.78 9.49
CA LYS A 7 27.32 2.59 9.87
C LYS A 7 26.84 1.98 11.18
N ALA A 8 26.46 2.80 12.17
CA ALA A 8 25.96 2.30 13.44
C ALA A 8 24.59 1.60 13.28
N LYS A 9 23.70 2.14 12.46
CA LYS A 9 22.39 1.54 12.15
C LYS A 9 22.55 0.21 11.42
N ILE A 10 23.34 0.16 10.34
CA ILE A 10 23.63 -1.09 9.61
C ILE A 10 24.24 -2.14 10.55
N ASN A 11 25.22 -1.75 11.38
CA ASN A 11 25.83 -2.68 12.34
C ASN A 11 24.84 -3.18 13.40
N LYS A 12 23.90 -2.33 13.84
CA LYS A 12 22.83 -2.72 14.75
C LYS A 12 21.93 -3.75 14.07
N ASP A 13 21.41 -3.44 12.89
CA ASP A 13 20.50 -4.33 12.16
C ASP A 13 21.15 -5.69 11.87
N ILE A 14 22.42 -5.72 11.46
CA ILE A 14 23.19 -6.97 11.27
C ILE A 14 23.35 -7.74 12.59
N LYS A 15 23.62 -7.04 13.70
CA LYS A 15 23.80 -7.67 15.01
C LYS A 15 22.49 -8.26 15.52
N ASP A 16 21.39 -7.56 15.31
CA ASP A 16 20.08 -7.95 15.82
C ASP A 16 19.42 -9.03 14.94
N THR A 17 19.89 -9.23 13.70
CA THR A 17 19.40 -10.24 12.75
C THR A 17 20.43 -11.38 12.51
N PHE A 18 21.33 -11.25 11.54
CA PHE A 18 22.27 -12.30 11.12
C PHE A 18 23.12 -12.88 12.26
N LYS A 19 23.56 -12.06 13.22
CA LYS A 19 24.39 -12.55 14.33
C LYS A 19 23.63 -13.30 15.42
N LYS A 20 22.30 -13.29 15.38
CA LYS A 20 21.44 -14.12 16.24
C LYS A 20 20.95 -15.39 15.53
N ASN A 21 21.04 -15.44 14.20
CA ASN A 21 20.58 -16.57 13.41
C ASN A 21 21.60 -17.72 13.45
N GLU A 22 21.20 -18.87 13.99
CA GLU A 22 22.06 -20.06 14.13
C GLU A 22 22.47 -20.65 12.78
N ASN A 23 21.57 -20.71 11.78
CA ASN A 23 21.87 -21.22 10.44
C ASN A 23 22.95 -20.38 9.74
N PHE A 24 22.91 -19.06 9.91
CA PHE A 24 23.94 -18.16 9.40
C PHE A 24 25.30 -18.38 10.10
N LEU A 25 25.29 -18.63 11.40
CA LEU A 25 26.52 -18.85 12.18
C LEU A 25 27.15 -20.23 11.89
N ASN A 26 26.34 -21.27 11.72
CA ASN A 26 26.79 -22.63 11.42
C ASN A 26 27.50 -22.74 10.06
N THR A 27 27.12 -21.89 9.11
CA THR A 27 27.72 -21.86 7.77
C THR A 27 28.94 -20.94 7.65
N ARG A 28 29.31 -20.23 8.72
CA ARG A 28 30.38 -19.22 8.72
C ARG A 28 31.75 -19.83 8.42
N TRP A 29 32.62 -19.05 7.77
CA TRP A 29 34.02 -19.41 7.60
C TRP A 29 34.77 -19.49 8.93
N ASN A 30 35.56 -20.55 9.10
CA ASN A 30 36.50 -20.66 10.21
C ASN A 30 37.64 -19.64 10.07
N TYR A 31 38.39 -19.41 11.13
CA TYR A 31 39.45 -18.39 11.15
C TYR A 31 40.49 -18.57 10.03
N ALA A 32 40.93 -19.80 9.78
CA ALA A 32 41.87 -20.10 8.70
C ALA A 32 41.27 -19.85 7.31
N GLU A 33 40.06 -20.38 7.06
CA GLU A 33 39.33 -20.20 5.79
C GLU A 33 39.13 -18.72 5.47
N ASN A 34 38.70 -17.94 6.45
CA ASN A 34 38.42 -16.52 6.30
C ASN A 34 39.70 -15.73 5.92
N ASN A 35 40.85 -16.08 6.50
CA ASN A 35 42.13 -15.45 6.14
C ASN A 35 42.56 -15.83 4.71
N ILE A 36 42.44 -17.11 4.33
CA ILE A 36 42.80 -17.56 2.97
C ILE A 36 41.92 -16.88 1.92
N LEU A 37 40.62 -16.77 2.16
CA LEU A 37 39.70 -16.03 1.29
C LEU A 37 40.10 -14.55 1.17
N LEU A 38 40.45 -13.89 2.28
CA LEU A 38 40.93 -12.51 2.29
C LEU A 38 42.23 -12.33 1.49
N TRP A 39 43.19 -13.25 1.68
CA TRP A 39 44.47 -13.25 0.98
C TRP A 39 44.27 -13.48 -0.53
N SER A 40 43.39 -14.40 -0.90
CA SER A 40 43.07 -14.70 -2.28
C SER A 40 42.32 -13.56 -2.98
N LYS A 41 41.33 -12.93 -2.34
CA LYS A 41 40.61 -11.76 -2.89
C LYS A 41 41.51 -10.57 -3.17
N HIS A 42 42.57 -10.44 -2.38
CA HIS A 42 43.58 -9.39 -2.54
C HIS A 42 44.96 -10.01 -2.81
N TYR A 43 45.00 -10.96 -3.76
CA TYR A 43 46.19 -11.76 -4.08
C TYR A 43 47.42 -10.94 -4.50
N LEU A 44 47.28 -9.67 -4.89
CA LEU A 44 48.42 -8.77 -5.11
C LEU A 44 48.91 -8.12 -3.82
N LYS A 45 47.98 -7.70 -2.95
CA LYS A 45 48.28 -6.88 -1.77
C LYS A 45 48.99 -7.69 -0.69
N TYR A 46 48.50 -8.89 -0.38
CA TYR A 46 49.01 -9.68 0.74
C TYR A 46 50.40 -10.27 0.50
N PRO A 47 50.73 -10.84 -0.69
CA PRO A 47 52.09 -11.29 -0.96
C PRO A 47 53.11 -10.15 -0.91
N ILE A 48 52.76 -8.95 -1.40
CA ILE A 48 53.60 -7.76 -1.30
C ILE A 48 53.80 -7.37 0.17
N LEU A 49 52.74 -7.42 1.00
CA LEU A 49 52.86 -7.19 2.44
C LEU A 49 53.74 -8.23 3.13
N SER A 50 53.68 -9.51 2.75
CA SER A 50 54.57 -10.56 3.25
C SER A 50 56.02 -10.31 2.87
N PHE A 51 56.26 -9.84 1.64
CA PHE A 51 57.59 -9.43 1.18
C PHE A 51 58.12 -8.23 1.97
N LEU A 52 57.30 -7.19 2.16
CA LEU A 52 57.66 -6.02 2.99
C LEU A 52 57.89 -6.39 4.45
N LEU A 53 57.07 -7.28 5.02
CA LEU A 53 57.25 -7.80 6.37
C LEU A 53 58.59 -8.52 6.50
N SER A 54 58.96 -9.33 5.50
CA SER A 54 60.24 -10.04 5.47
C SER A 54 61.43 -9.07 5.46
N ILE A 55 61.35 -7.99 4.66
CA ILE A 55 62.35 -6.92 4.68
C ILE A 55 62.41 -6.22 6.04
N LEU A 56 61.27 -5.89 6.64
CA LEU A 56 61.22 -5.24 7.95
C LEU A 56 61.78 -6.15 9.06
N LEU A 57 61.57 -7.46 8.97
CA LEU A 57 62.16 -8.44 9.89
C LEU A 57 63.68 -8.50 9.74
N ILE A 58 64.22 -8.43 8.52
CA ILE A 58 65.67 -8.33 8.29
C ILE A 58 66.23 -7.04 8.89
N ILE A 59 65.57 -5.89 8.66
CA ILE A 59 65.99 -4.61 9.22
C ILE A 59 65.97 -4.64 10.74
N ASN A 60 64.91 -5.19 11.34
CA ASN A 60 64.81 -5.35 12.78
C ASN A 60 65.93 -6.25 13.31
N PHE A 61 66.17 -7.39 12.66
CA PHE A 61 67.25 -8.30 13.03
C PHE A 61 68.61 -7.62 12.99
N SER A 62 68.88 -6.81 11.95
CA SER A 62 70.13 -6.04 11.82
C SER A 62 70.31 -5.00 12.94
N ILE A 63 69.23 -4.37 13.41
CA ILE A 63 69.29 -3.41 14.54
C ILE A 63 69.64 -4.12 15.86
N TRP A 64 69.19 -5.36 16.04
CA TRP A 64 69.35 -6.13 17.27
C TRP A 64 70.38 -7.27 17.13
N GLU A 65 71.25 -7.20 16.11
CA GLU A 65 72.16 -8.29 15.72
C GLU A 65 72.98 -8.82 16.90
N GLY A 66 73.51 -7.92 17.74
CA GLY A 66 74.32 -8.28 18.92
C GLY A 66 73.57 -9.00 20.05
N SER A 67 72.23 -8.91 20.07
CA SER A 67 71.39 -9.63 21.05
C SER A 67 70.85 -10.95 20.50
N PHE A 68 70.63 -11.03 19.18
CA PHE A 68 70.04 -12.22 18.53
C PHE A 68 71.06 -13.25 18.05
N THR A 69 72.28 -12.87 17.70
CA THR A 69 73.35 -13.82 17.32
C THR A 69 73.62 -14.88 18.40
N PRO A 70 73.87 -14.53 19.68
CA PRO A 70 74.07 -15.54 20.72
C PRO A 70 72.81 -16.36 21.06
N PHE A 71 71.62 -15.87 20.68
CA PHE A 71 70.37 -16.62 20.82
C PHE A 71 70.24 -17.69 19.73
N LEU A 72 70.53 -17.36 18.47
CA LEU A 72 70.49 -18.30 17.35
C LEU A 72 71.48 -19.45 17.54
N ASP A 73 72.72 -19.13 17.90
CA ASP A 73 73.78 -20.13 18.11
C ASP A 73 73.49 -21.08 19.29
N LYS A 74 72.68 -20.64 20.27
CA LYS A 74 72.33 -21.42 21.46
C LYS A 74 71.13 -22.36 21.26
N TYR A 75 70.14 -21.95 20.46
CA TYR A 75 68.86 -22.67 20.36
C TYR A 75 68.66 -23.41 19.04
N ILE A 76 69.43 -23.10 17.99
CA ILE A 76 69.35 -23.77 16.69
C ILE A 76 70.74 -24.32 16.36
N PRO A 77 71.01 -25.62 16.61
CA PRO A 77 72.25 -26.26 16.18
C PRO A 77 72.34 -26.26 14.65
N ASP A 78 73.53 -26.03 14.07
CA ASP A 78 73.80 -26.07 12.63
C ASP A 78 72.98 -25.08 11.75
N VAL A 79 72.71 -23.86 12.22
CA VAL A 79 72.01 -22.82 11.43
C VAL A 79 72.69 -22.54 10.08
N ASN A 80 74.01 -22.71 10.01
CA ASN A 80 74.79 -22.53 8.77
C ASN A 80 74.38 -23.51 7.66
N ALA A 81 73.79 -24.68 7.96
CA ALA A 81 73.29 -25.59 6.93
C ALA A 81 72.12 -24.99 6.12
N LEU A 82 71.40 -24.00 6.66
CA LEU A 82 70.31 -23.32 5.96
C LEU A 82 70.77 -22.49 4.77
N THR A 83 72.03 -22.06 4.72
CA THR A 83 72.59 -21.32 3.58
C THR A 83 72.80 -22.27 2.40
N GLU A 84 73.31 -23.48 2.64
CA GLU A 84 73.50 -24.52 1.62
C GLU A 84 72.16 -24.97 1.00
N TRP A 85 71.10 -24.99 1.81
CA TRP A 85 69.78 -25.47 1.39
C TRP A 85 68.97 -24.45 0.57
N GLN A 86 69.40 -23.18 0.46
CA GLN A 86 68.67 -22.15 -0.28
C GLN A 86 68.49 -22.51 -1.76
N SER A 87 69.47 -23.17 -2.38
CA SER A 87 69.39 -23.62 -3.77
C SER A 87 68.27 -24.65 -3.98
N VAL A 88 68.12 -25.57 -3.01
CA VAL A 88 67.07 -26.59 -2.99
C VAL A 88 65.71 -25.96 -2.75
N PHE A 89 65.60 -25.00 -1.83
CA PHE A 89 64.37 -24.25 -1.57
C PHE A 89 63.88 -23.49 -2.81
N PHE A 90 64.81 -22.82 -3.50
CA PHE A 90 64.53 -22.10 -4.73
C PHE A 90 64.01 -23.02 -5.84
N ALA A 91 64.69 -24.15 -6.08
CA ALA A 91 64.30 -25.14 -7.08
C ALA A 91 62.94 -25.78 -6.76
N GLY A 92 62.69 -26.14 -5.49
CA GLY A 92 61.42 -26.69 -5.03
C GLY A 92 60.26 -25.71 -5.22
N GLN A 93 60.45 -24.44 -4.85
CA GLN A 93 59.42 -23.41 -4.99
C GLN A 93 59.09 -23.10 -6.46
N LEU A 94 60.10 -23.02 -7.33
CA LEU A 94 59.88 -22.83 -8.77
C LEU A 94 59.13 -24.01 -9.40
N THR A 95 59.44 -25.24 -8.98
CA THR A 95 58.74 -26.44 -9.46
C THR A 95 57.26 -26.41 -9.08
N MET A 96 56.94 -26.04 -7.83
CA MET A 96 55.55 -25.89 -7.38
C MET A 96 54.79 -24.85 -8.22
N VAL A 97 55.41 -23.69 -8.46
CA VAL A 97 54.77 -22.59 -9.19
C VAL A 97 54.63 -22.87 -10.69
N ALA A 98 55.69 -23.38 -11.33
CA ALA A 98 55.77 -23.51 -12.79
C ALA A 98 55.11 -24.79 -13.31
N VAL A 99 55.05 -25.86 -12.51
CA VAL A 99 54.55 -27.17 -12.95
C VAL A 99 53.27 -27.55 -12.22
N ILE A 100 53.31 -27.54 -10.89
CA ILE A 100 52.23 -28.13 -10.09
C ILE A 100 50.94 -27.32 -10.19
N TYR A 101 50.95 -26.01 -9.92
CA TYR A 101 49.71 -25.21 -9.99
C TYR A 101 49.09 -25.19 -11.39
N PRO A 102 49.83 -24.94 -12.49
CA PRO A 102 49.23 -24.93 -13.83
C PRO A 102 48.61 -26.27 -14.21
N LEU A 103 49.25 -27.39 -13.87
CA LEU A 103 48.74 -28.74 -14.16
C LEU A 103 47.39 -29.00 -13.48
N VAL A 104 47.29 -28.72 -12.18
CA VAL A 104 46.06 -28.95 -11.40
C VAL A 104 44.93 -28.05 -11.86
N ILE A 105 45.22 -26.78 -12.18
CA ILE A 105 44.22 -25.84 -12.69
C ILE A 105 43.71 -26.28 -14.08
N ALA A 106 44.60 -26.76 -14.95
CA ALA A 106 44.23 -27.28 -16.26
C ALA A 106 43.31 -28.50 -16.14
N LEU A 107 43.66 -29.44 -15.25
CA LEU A 107 42.83 -30.62 -14.96
C LEU A 107 41.44 -30.21 -14.44
N MET A 108 41.37 -29.29 -13.47
CA MET A 108 40.10 -28.81 -12.92
C MET A 108 39.22 -28.14 -13.99
N SER A 109 39.83 -27.36 -14.89
CA SER A 109 39.15 -26.70 -16.00
C SER A 109 38.54 -27.69 -17.01
N ILE A 110 39.09 -28.89 -17.13
CA ILE A 110 38.61 -30.00 -17.98
C ILE A 110 37.51 -30.80 -17.26
N LEU A 111 37.69 -31.07 -15.96
CA LEU A 111 36.74 -31.86 -15.16
C LEU A 111 35.40 -31.15 -14.94
N ILE A 112 35.38 -29.81 -14.90
CA ILE A 112 34.14 -29.04 -14.92
C ILE A 112 33.63 -28.96 -16.37
N GLN A 113 32.91 -30.01 -16.79
CA GLN A 113 32.42 -30.16 -18.18
C GLN A 113 31.26 -29.22 -18.53
N ASP A 114 30.43 -28.84 -17.55
CA ASP A 114 29.24 -28.02 -17.80
C ASP A 114 29.56 -26.52 -17.92
N LYS A 115 29.09 -25.91 -19.01
CA LYS A 115 29.41 -24.52 -19.37
C LYS A 115 28.83 -23.51 -18.36
N SER A 116 27.65 -23.78 -17.81
CA SER A 116 27.06 -22.94 -16.74
C SER A 116 27.82 -23.10 -15.42
N ALA A 117 28.07 -24.36 -15.02
CA ALA A 117 28.80 -24.72 -13.82
C ALA A 117 30.21 -24.10 -13.80
N LYS A 118 30.91 -24.09 -14.95
CA LYS A 118 32.23 -23.45 -15.09
C LYS A 118 32.22 -21.95 -14.84
N LYS A 119 31.17 -21.23 -15.24
CA LYS A 119 31.06 -19.78 -14.99
C LYS A 119 30.87 -19.42 -13.52
N VAL A 120 30.39 -20.36 -12.72
CA VAL A 120 29.97 -20.14 -11.32
C VAL A 120 30.98 -20.74 -10.35
N ILE A 121 31.31 -22.01 -10.54
CA ILE A 121 32.15 -22.81 -9.65
C ILE A 121 33.61 -22.39 -9.77
N PHE A 122 34.08 -22.06 -10.99
CA PHE A 122 35.48 -21.71 -11.19
C PHE A 122 35.89 -20.41 -10.46
N PRO A 123 35.10 -19.32 -10.49
CA PRO A 123 35.38 -18.16 -9.64
C PRO A 123 35.40 -18.47 -8.13
N VAL A 124 34.48 -19.31 -7.64
CA VAL A 124 34.44 -19.73 -6.22
C VAL A 124 35.69 -20.52 -5.86
N TYR A 125 36.06 -21.47 -6.72
CA TYR A 125 37.29 -22.25 -6.59
C TYR A 125 38.53 -21.35 -6.56
N GLN A 126 38.60 -20.37 -7.46
CA GLN A 126 39.73 -19.45 -7.55
C GLN A 126 39.93 -18.65 -6.26
N GLU A 127 38.84 -18.18 -5.64
CA GLU A 127 38.93 -17.44 -4.38
C GLU A 127 39.21 -18.36 -3.18
N TYR A 128 38.53 -19.49 -3.05
CA TYR A 128 38.59 -20.32 -1.84
C TYR A 128 39.81 -21.26 -1.75
N SER A 129 40.26 -21.81 -2.88
CA SER A 129 41.43 -22.70 -2.89
C SER A 129 42.75 -21.97 -2.59
N GLY A 130 42.74 -20.63 -2.61
CA GLY A 130 43.91 -19.81 -2.27
C GLY A 130 45.06 -19.89 -3.28
N PHE A 131 44.87 -20.58 -4.41
CA PHE A 131 45.97 -20.88 -5.35
C PHE A 131 46.62 -19.60 -5.90
N MET A 132 45.84 -18.55 -6.15
CA MET A 132 46.37 -17.26 -6.64
C MET A 132 47.33 -16.63 -5.64
N TYR A 133 46.97 -16.65 -4.35
CA TYR A 133 47.83 -16.16 -3.28
C TYR A 133 49.05 -17.07 -3.09
N SER A 134 48.85 -18.38 -3.02
CA SER A 134 49.92 -19.36 -2.82
C SER A 134 50.95 -19.31 -3.95
N GLY A 135 50.51 -19.24 -5.21
CA GLY A 135 51.36 -19.11 -6.38
C GLY A 135 52.18 -17.81 -6.40
N LEU A 136 51.55 -16.66 -6.15
CA LEU A 136 52.25 -15.37 -6.12
C LEU A 136 53.17 -15.22 -4.91
N SER A 137 52.77 -15.76 -3.75
CA SER A 137 53.63 -15.87 -2.57
C SER A 137 54.87 -16.72 -2.88
N GLY A 138 54.69 -17.83 -3.60
CA GLY A 138 55.78 -18.66 -4.09
C GLY A 138 56.72 -17.91 -5.03
N LEU A 139 56.18 -17.16 -6.00
CA LEU A 139 56.98 -16.33 -6.91
C LEU A 139 57.78 -15.24 -6.19
N LEU A 140 57.15 -14.54 -5.24
CA LEU A 140 57.84 -13.52 -4.46
C LEU A 140 58.91 -14.12 -3.54
N LEU A 141 58.69 -15.31 -2.98
CA LEU A 141 59.72 -16.04 -2.24
C LEU A 141 60.90 -16.40 -3.14
N SER A 142 60.66 -16.92 -4.35
CA SER A 142 61.74 -17.17 -5.32
C SER A 142 62.52 -15.89 -5.64
N GLY A 143 61.83 -14.76 -5.84
CA GLY A 143 62.46 -13.46 -6.03
C GLY A 143 63.26 -13.01 -4.80
N PHE A 144 62.74 -13.23 -3.59
CA PHE A 144 63.41 -12.91 -2.33
C PHE A 144 64.71 -13.71 -2.15
N ILE A 145 64.69 -15.02 -2.38
CA ILE A 145 65.88 -15.87 -2.34
C ILE A 145 66.91 -15.42 -3.39
N THR A 146 66.45 -15.07 -4.60
CA THR A 146 67.33 -14.57 -5.68
C THR A 146 68.04 -13.28 -5.25
N ILE A 147 67.31 -12.33 -4.64
CA ILE A 147 67.90 -11.11 -4.09
C ILE A 147 68.88 -11.45 -2.96
N GLY A 148 68.54 -12.44 -2.12
CA GLY A 148 69.44 -12.96 -1.08
C GLY A 148 70.80 -13.39 -1.64
N PHE A 149 70.82 -14.20 -2.69
CA PHE A 149 72.07 -14.64 -3.35
C PHE A 149 72.90 -13.48 -3.92
N VAL A 150 72.26 -12.44 -4.45
CA VAL A 150 72.95 -11.26 -5.00
C VAL A 150 73.60 -10.44 -3.88
N VAL A 151 72.91 -10.31 -2.75
CA VAL A 151 73.33 -9.46 -1.63
C VAL A 151 74.28 -10.18 -0.67
N GLU A 152 74.33 -11.53 -0.69
CA GLU A 152 75.22 -12.37 0.13
C GLU A 152 76.67 -11.86 0.16
N ALA A 153 77.21 -11.41 -0.98
CA ALA A 153 78.57 -10.90 -1.08
C ALA A 153 78.82 -9.56 -0.35
N THR A 154 77.77 -8.88 0.11
CA THR A 154 77.82 -7.50 0.64
C THR A 154 77.37 -7.35 2.10
N ILE A 155 76.78 -8.39 2.70
CA ILE A 155 76.21 -8.35 4.06
C ILE A 155 76.97 -9.26 5.03
N SER A 156 76.78 -9.07 6.34
CA SER A 156 77.38 -9.96 7.34
C SER A 156 76.77 -11.36 7.27
N ASN A 157 77.57 -12.37 7.63
CA ASN A 157 77.11 -13.77 7.63
C ASN A 157 75.87 -13.96 8.53
N SER A 158 75.81 -13.27 9.68
CA SER A 158 74.66 -13.30 10.59
C SER A 158 73.37 -12.78 9.94
N ILE A 159 73.46 -11.69 9.16
CA ILE A 159 72.31 -11.13 8.45
C ILE A 159 71.89 -12.06 7.31
N TYR A 160 72.84 -12.68 6.60
CA TYR A 160 72.53 -13.65 5.55
C TYR A 160 71.84 -14.90 6.10
N ILE A 161 72.28 -15.40 7.25
CA ILE A 161 71.63 -16.49 7.98
C ILE A 161 70.18 -16.13 8.34
N ALA A 162 69.93 -14.88 8.76
CA ALA A 162 68.57 -14.40 9.03
C ALA A 162 67.69 -14.38 7.77
N ILE A 163 68.23 -13.98 6.61
CA ILE A 163 67.55 -14.06 5.31
C ILE A 163 67.20 -15.52 4.98
N CYS A 164 68.13 -16.45 5.19
CA CYS A 164 67.93 -17.88 4.96
C CYS A 164 66.84 -18.47 5.87
N LEU A 165 66.84 -18.09 7.14
CA LEU A 165 65.84 -18.50 8.13
C LEU A 165 64.45 -17.96 7.77
N ILE A 166 64.34 -16.69 7.40
CA ILE A 166 63.08 -16.08 6.95
C ILE A 166 62.57 -16.78 5.68
N SER A 167 63.45 -17.05 4.72
CA SER A 167 63.10 -17.79 3.49
C SER A 167 62.61 -19.20 3.79
N PHE A 168 63.22 -19.90 4.74
CA PHE A 168 62.79 -21.22 5.19
C PHE A 168 61.40 -21.19 5.84
N ILE A 169 61.15 -20.26 6.76
CA ILE A 169 59.83 -20.10 7.40
C ILE A 169 58.77 -19.77 6.34
N TRP A 170 59.08 -18.89 5.39
CA TRP A 170 58.18 -18.55 4.29
C TRP A 170 57.90 -19.75 3.39
N LEU A 171 58.92 -20.57 3.08
CA LEU A 171 58.74 -21.80 2.33
C LEU A 171 57.78 -22.77 3.03
N ILE A 172 57.92 -22.97 4.35
CA ILE A 172 57.00 -23.81 5.12
C ILE A 172 55.56 -23.32 4.99
N ILE A 173 55.34 -22.00 5.08
CA ILE A 173 54.00 -21.41 4.89
C ILE A 173 53.48 -21.71 3.48
N ASN A 174 54.30 -21.59 2.43
CA ASN A 174 53.90 -21.91 1.07
C ASN A 174 53.61 -23.41 0.87
N ILE A 175 54.33 -24.31 1.54
CA ILE A 175 54.05 -25.75 1.51
C ILE A 175 52.68 -26.03 2.13
N VAL A 176 52.38 -25.44 3.29
CA VAL A 176 51.06 -25.58 3.95
C VAL A 176 49.94 -25.04 3.07
N LEU A 177 50.14 -23.89 2.41
CA LEU A 177 49.17 -23.32 1.46
C LEU A 177 49.00 -24.20 0.22
N THR A 178 50.06 -24.84 -0.24
CA THR A 178 50.00 -25.81 -1.36
C THR A 178 49.22 -27.06 -0.96
N ALA A 179 49.45 -27.59 0.23
CA ALA A 179 48.67 -28.71 0.77
C ALA A 179 47.19 -28.34 0.91
N TRP A 180 46.88 -27.14 1.41
CA TRP A 180 45.52 -26.60 1.45
C TRP A 180 44.88 -26.56 0.06
N PHE A 181 45.59 -26.00 -0.92
CA PHE A 181 45.13 -25.93 -2.31
C PHE A 181 44.74 -27.31 -2.87
N PHE A 182 45.56 -28.33 -2.63
CA PHE A 182 45.26 -29.70 -3.05
C PHE A 182 44.03 -30.28 -2.36
N ILE A 183 43.95 -30.16 -1.02
CA ILE A 183 42.80 -30.65 -0.25
C ILE A 183 41.50 -30.00 -0.76
N GLN A 184 41.50 -28.69 -1.00
CA GLN A 184 40.30 -28.01 -1.50
C GLN A 184 39.98 -28.38 -2.95
N THR A 185 41.00 -28.67 -3.77
CA THR A 185 40.76 -29.17 -5.13
C THR A 185 40.05 -30.52 -5.10
N PHE A 186 40.47 -31.46 -4.23
CA PHE A 186 39.77 -32.74 -4.08
C PHE A 186 38.35 -32.60 -3.56
N ARG A 187 38.11 -31.73 -2.56
CA ARG A 187 36.77 -31.47 -2.03
C ARG A 187 35.80 -30.93 -3.07
N ILE A 188 36.27 -30.12 -4.01
CA ILE A 188 35.40 -29.57 -5.07
C ILE A 188 35.10 -30.60 -6.17
N LEU A 189 35.92 -31.65 -6.30
CA LEU A 189 35.60 -32.76 -7.21
C LEU A 189 34.43 -33.59 -6.69
N GLU A 190 34.30 -33.73 -5.37
CA GLU A 190 33.15 -34.37 -4.73
C GLU A 190 31.90 -33.47 -4.82
N SER A 191 30.77 -34.03 -5.28
CA SER A 191 29.56 -33.24 -5.57
C SER A 191 28.95 -32.60 -4.33
N GLU A 192 28.86 -33.34 -3.22
CA GLU A 192 28.23 -32.87 -1.99
C GLU A 192 29.04 -31.74 -1.33
N GLU A 193 30.36 -31.92 -1.20
CA GLU A 193 31.25 -30.90 -0.62
C GLU A 193 31.35 -29.65 -1.50
N ARG A 194 31.31 -29.82 -2.82
CA ARG A 194 31.22 -28.70 -3.77
C ARG A 194 29.95 -27.89 -3.55
N GLU A 195 28.79 -28.52 -3.44
CA GLU A 195 27.52 -27.83 -3.24
C GLU A 195 27.48 -27.06 -1.92
N LYS A 196 27.93 -27.69 -0.82
CA LYS A 196 28.08 -27.02 0.49
C LYS A 196 28.99 -25.80 0.40
N LEU A 197 30.12 -25.92 -0.30
CA LEU A 197 31.08 -24.82 -0.46
C LEU A 197 30.47 -23.66 -1.24
N VAL A 198 29.83 -23.93 -2.38
CA VAL A 198 29.24 -22.89 -3.22
C VAL A 198 28.08 -22.21 -2.50
N LEU A 199 27.26 -22.95 -1.76
CA LEU A 199 26.20 -22.40 -0.92
C LEU A 199 26.74 -21.49 0.19
N ARG A 200 27.75 -21.94 0.95
CA ARG A 200 28.43 -21.10 1.98
C ARG A 200 28.99 -19.82 1.36
N TYR A 201 29.63 -19.94 0.20
CA TYR A 201 30.15 -18.80 -0.54
C TYR A 201 29.04 -17.85 -1.01
N ALA A 202 27.92 -18.37 -1.51
CA ALA A 202 26.77 -17.58 -1.92
C ALA A 202 26.19 -16.79 -0.74
N ILE A 203 26.03 -17.41 0.43
CA ILE A 203 25.51 -16.77 1.64
C ILE A 203 26.46 -15.66 2.13
N HIS A 204 27.75 -16.00 2.36
CA HIS A 204 28.68 -15.10 3.08
C HIS A 204 29.38 -14.07 2.17
N GLU A 205 29.67 -14.40 0.91
CA GLU A 205 30.50 -13.54 0.04
C GLU A 205 29.72 -12.79 -1.05
N LEU A 206 28.50 -13.25 -1.33
CA LEU A 206 27.61 -12.64 -2.32
C LEU A 206 26.38 -12.00 -1.64
N PHE A 207 25.54 -12.79 -0.98
CA PHE A 207 24.25 -12.36 -0.42
C PHE A 207 24.42 -11.39 0.74
N PHE A 208 25.13 -11.78 1.80
CA PHE A 208 25.31 -10.95 3.00
C PHE A 208 25.89 -9.54 2.71
N PRO A 209 26.95 -9.40 1.89
CA PRO A 209 27.46 -8.08 1.50
C PRO A 209 26.46 -7.25 0.69
N ASP A 210 25.62 -7.88 -0.14
CA ASP A 210 24.58 -7.18 -0.91
C ASP A 210 23.44 -6.71 0.00
N VAL A 211 23.01 -7.54 0.97
CA VAL A 211 22.03 -7.13 2.00
C VAL A 211 22.52 -5.91 2.75
N CYS A 212 23.79 -5.90 3.19
CA CYS A 212 24.40 -4.73 3.81
C CYS A 212 24.35 -3.49 2.91
N ASN A 213 24.53 -3.66 1.60
CA ASN A 213 24.48 -2.57 0.63
C ASN A 213 23.04 -2.09 0.35
N ARG A 214 22.05 -3.00 0.31
CA ARG A 214 20.64 -2.64 0.17
C ARG A 214 20.14 -1.89 1.41
N ILE A 215 20.41 -2.39 2.63
CA ILE A 215 20.10 -1.68 3.88
C ILE A 215 20.72 -0.29 3.86
N LYS A 216 22.01 -0.21 3.50
CA LYS A 216 22.70 1.08 3.37
C LYS A 216 21.99 2.02 2.42
N THR A 217 21.54 1.53 1.26
CA THR A 217 20.92 2.37 0.25
C THR A 217 19.48 2.75 0.64
N SER A 218 18.73 1.88 1.30
CA SER A 218 17.41 2.19 1.88
C SER A 218 17.53 3.25 2.97
N CYS A 219 18.50 3.15 3.89
CA CYS A 219 18.79 4.20 4.89
C CYS A 219 19.19 5.55 4.27
N LEU A 220 19.76 5.55 3.06
CA LEU A 220 20.10 6.77 2.33
C LEU A 220 18.90 7.34 1.55
N THR A 221 17.98 6.48 1.10
CA THR A 221 16.86 6.90 0.25
C THR A 221 15.65 7.33 1.06
N TYR A 222 15.38 6.67 2.19
CA TYR A 222 14.22 6.92 3.04
C TYR A 222 14.61 7.23 4.50
N PRO A 223 15.52 8.19 4.75
CA PRO A 223 15.98 8.49 6.11
C PRO A 223 14.91 9.06 7.04
N VAL A 224 13.90 9.77 6.54
CA VAL A 224 12.79 10.33 7.32
C VAL A 224 11.78 9.23 7.67
N GLN A 225 11.35 8.43 6.69
CA GLN A 225 10.44 7.30 6.92
C GLN A 225 11.01 6.28 7.91
N LEU A 226 12.33 6.04 7.88
CA LEU A 226 13.03 5.16 8.83
C LEU A 226 13.33 5.82 10.19
N GLY A 227 12.85 7.05 10.43
CA GLY A 227 13.07 7.79 11.67
C GLY A 227 14.53 8.16 11.96
N LEU A 228 15.40 8.14 10.94
CA LEU A 228 16.80 8.56 11.07
C LEU A 228 16.92 10.09 11.07
N ILE A 229 16.08 10.76 10.28
CA ILE A 229 15.91 12.21 10.25
C ILE A 229 14.54 12.58 10.82
N ASN A 230 14.50 13.56 11.72
CA ASN A 230 13.25 13.98 12.34
C ASN A 230 12.40 14.84 11.39
N ASN A 231 11.08 14.62 11.39
CA ASN A 231 10.08 15.44 10.67
C ASN A 231 9.21 16.31 11.59
N ASN A 232 9.35 16.18 12.92
CA ASN A 232 8.47 16.84 13.88
C ASN A 232 8.92 18.29 14.17
N PHE A 233 8.96 19.15 13.15
CA PHE A 233 9.26 20.57 13.30
C PHE A 233 8.12 21.44 12.77
N GLU A 234 7.45 22.21 13.65
CA GLU A 234 6.29 23.08 13.32
C GLU A 234 6.51 24.05 12.14
N SER A 235 7.76 24.39 11.82
CA SER A 235 8.14 25.43 10.84
C SER A 235 8.97 24.89 9.67
N LEU A 236 9.24 23.58 9.63
CA LEU A 236 10.11 22.96 8.63
C LEU A 236 9.67 21.52 8.36
N ALA A 237 9.06 21.28 7.20
CA ALA A 237 8.79 19.93 6.73
C ALA A 237 10.09 19.28 6.19
N THR A 238 10.34 18.03 6.59
CA THR A 238 11.42 17.21 6.04
C THR A 238 10.84 16.07 5.21
N GLU A 239 11.34 15.93 3.99
CA GLU A 239 10.84 14.94 3.02
C GLU A 239 11.99 14.06 2.51
N ASP A 240 11.68 12.81 2.17
CA ASP A 240 12.65 11.83 1.66
C ASP A 240 12.95 12.02 0.17
N ILE A 241 11.92 12.26 -0.65
CA ILE A 241 12.02 12.38 -2.10
C ILE A 241 11.08 13.50 -2.56
N SER A 242 11.57 14.38 -3.43
CA SER A 242 10.75 15.30 -4.22
C SER A 242 10.91 15.01 -5.70
N LEU A 243 9.81 15.16 -6.45
CA LEU A 243 9.87 15.25 -7.91
C LEU A 243 10.69 16.50 -8.28
N PRO A 244 11.47 16.46 -9.37
CA PRO A 244 12.24 17.62 -9.80
C PRO A 244 11.28 18.74 -10.23
N ASP A 245 11.10 19.71 -9.34
CA ASP A 245 10.41 20.98 -9.58
C ASP A 245 11.46 22.10 -9.62
N ASP A 246 11.28 23.07 -10.51
CA ASP A 246 12.24 24.17 -10.73
C ASP A 246 12.39 25.14 -9.53
N ASP A 247 11.52 25.03 -8.52
CA ASP A 247 11.47 25.92 -7.35
C ASP A 247 12.44 25.56 -6.20
N PHE A 248 13.24 24.49 -6.33
CA PHE A 248 14.15 24.03 -5.26
C PHE A 248 15.58 24.58 -5.41
N GLU A 249 16.13 25.13 -4.32
CA GLU A 249 17.56 25.49 -4.25
C GLU A 249 18.41 24.28 -3.81
N ASP A 250 19.44 23.94 -4.60
CA ASP A 250 20.34 22.81 -4.34
C ASP A 250 21.48 23.15 -3.35
N LEU A 251 21.61 22.34 -2.30
CA LEU A 251 22.78 22.33 -1.42
C LEU A 251 23.84 21.37 -1.97
N ILE A 252 24.84 21.93 -2.67
CA ILE A 252 25.89 21.13 -3.33
C ILE A 252 27.16 21.01 -2.49
N ARG A 253 27.76 19.82 -2.51
CA ARG A 253 29.16 19.57 -2.14
C ARG A 253 29.96 19.18 -3.39
N LYS A 254 30.86 20.09 -3.80
CA LYS A 254 31.81 19.86 -4.90
C LYS A 254 32.88 18.85 -4.46
N ASN A 255 33.28 17.97 -5.36
CA ASN A 255 34.38 17.03 -5.12
C ASN A 255 35.46 17.12 -6.22
N LYS A 256 36.69 16.71 -5.91
CA LYS A 256 37.85 16.81 -6.82
C LYS A 256 38.02 15.60 -7.76
N HIS A 257 37.20 14.56 -7.65
CA HIS A 257 37.39 13.29 -8.37
C HIS A 257 36.09 12.78 -8.98
N GLU A 258 36.16 12.22 -10.19
CA GLU A 258 35.04 11.56 -10.87
C GLU A 258 34.54 10.35 -10.07
N GLY A 259 33.26 10.38 -9.71
CA GLY A 259 32.55 9.25 -9.11
C GLY A 259 32.83 9.05 -7.60
N TYR A 260 31.76 9.06 -6.80
CA TYR A 260 31.85 8.98 -5.35
C TYR A 260 30.77 8.09 -4.73
N THR A 261 31.08 7.49 -3.57
CA THR A 261 30.12 6.76 -2.74
C THR A 261 30.05 7.37 -1.34
N VAL A 262 28.84 7.47 -0.81
CA VAL A 262 28.63 7.83 0.59
C VAL A 262 29.05 6.63 1.45
N VAL A 263 30.05 6.82 2.32
CA VAL A 263 30.56 5.79 3.23
C VAL A 263 29.82 5.80 4.55
N ASN A 264 29.56 7.00 5.08
CA ASN A 264 28.81 7.16 6.32
C ASN A 264 28.07 8.50 6.33
N VAL A 265 26.92 8.53 6.98
CA VAL A 265 26.14 9.73 7.29
C VAL A 265 25.92 9.79 8.78
N HIS A 266 26.25 10.91 9.40
CA HIS A 266 26.00 11.14 10.82
C HIS A 266 24.64 11.85 10.98
N TYR A 267 23.57 11.07 11.07
CA TYR A 267 22.20 11.59 11.15
C TYR A 267 21.98 12.52 12.35
N TRP A 268 22.66 12.29 13.46
CA TRP A 268 22.59 13.17 14.63
C TRP A 268 23.03 14.61 14.33
N LEU A 269 24.05 14.82 13.48
CA LEU A 269 24.48 16.15 13.04
C LEU A 269 23.41 16.84 12.19
N ILE A 270 22.72 16.05 11.35
CA ILE A 270 21.62 16.54 10.51
C ILE A 270 20.45 16.98 11.41
N ASN A 271 20.05 16.15 12.38
CA ASN A 271 18.95 16.49 13.30
C ASN A 271 19.26 17.73 14.15
N ILE A 272 20.51 17.92 14.59
CA ILE A 272 20.92 19.17 15.26
C ILE A 272 20.80 20.37 14.30
N ALA A 273 21.27 20.21 13.05
CA ALA A 273 21.21 21.26 12.05
C ALA A 273 19.75 21.68 11.75
N LEU A 274 18.84 20.72 11.64
CA LEU A 274 17.41 20.94 11.44
C LEU A 274 16.76 21.64 12.64
N LYS A 275 17.07 21.20 13.86
CA LYS A 275 16.56 21.84 15.09
C LYS A 275 16.98 23.31 15.19
N LEU A 276 18.22 23.63 14.80
CA LEU A 276 18.71 25.01 14.76
C LEU A 276 18.03 25.84 13.67
N GLN A 277 17.79 25.24 12.49
CA GLN A 277 17.12 25.92 11.38
C GLN A 277 15.64 26.19 11.69
N SER A 278 14.90 25.22 12.23
CA SER A 278 13.49 25.38 12.62
C SER A 278 13.32 26.48 13.68
N LYS A 279 14.15 26.51 14.74
CA LYS A 279 14.12 27.61 15.73
C LYS A 279 14.29 29.00 15.10
N LYS A 280 15.11 29.10 14.05
CA LYS A 280 15.36 30.36 13.35
C LYS A 280 14.19 30.74 12.43
N LEU A 281 13.57 29.77 11.76
CA LEU A 281 12.36 29.99 10.94
C LEU A 281 11.19 30.47 11.81
N LYS A 282 10.98 29.85 12.98
CA LYS A 282 10.00 30.29 13.98
C LYS A 282 10.23 31.75 14.43
N LYS A 283 11.48 32.14 14.69
CA LYS A 283 11.82 33.55 14.99
C LYS A 283 11.55 34.53 13.84
N LYS A 284 11.48 34.05 12.60
CA LYS A 284 11.23 34.85 11.40
C LYS A 284 9.76 34.81 10.93
N GLY A 285 8.88 34.09 11.63
CA GLY A 285 7.46 33.95 11.24
C GLY A 285 7.24 33.11 9.97
N ILE A 286 8.20 32.29 9.54
CA ILE A 286 8.06 31.44 8.35
C ILE A 286 7.56 30.05 8.79
N THR A 287 6.41 29.63 8.27
CA THR A 287 5.77 28.33 8.61
C THR A 287 5.89 27.27 7.51
N ASN A 288 6.14 27.67 6.25
CA ASN A 288 6.04 26.77 5.09
C ASN A 288 7.41 26.38 4.49
N GLY A 289 8.45 26.21 5.32
CA GLY A 289 9.77 25.78 4.85
C GLY A 289 9.83 24.28 4.55
N VAL A 290 10.44 23.88 3.43
CA VAL A 290 10.61 22.45 3.06
C VAL A 290 12.07 22.16 2.78
N ILE A 291 12.58 21.04 3.32
CA ILE A 291 13.92 20.53 3.00
C ILE A 291 13.87 19.03 2.67
N VAL A 292 14.42 18.67 1.53
CA VAL A 292 14.48 17.30 1.00
C VAL A 292 15.92 16.82 1.06
N PHE A 293 16.19 15.67 1.65
CA PHE A 293 17.56 15.13 1.72
C PHE A 293 17.81 14.08 0.64
N GLN A 294 18.58 14.44 -0.39
CA GLN A 294 19.06 13.49 -1.38
C GLN A 294 20.40 12.90 -0.90
N LEU A 295 20.35 11.84 -0.07
CA LEU A 295 21.57 11.22 0.46
C LEU A 295 22.26 10.28 -0.55
N TYR A 296 21.70 10.13 -1.75
CA TYR A 296 22.23 9.30 -2.84
C TYR A 296 22.77 10.20 -3.97
N GLY A 297 23.92 9.83 -4.55
CA GLY A 297 24.53 10.60 -5.64
C GLY A 297 23.75 10.44 -6.94
N SER A 298 23.33 11.55 -7.57
CA SER A 298 22.78 11.51 -8.94
C SER A 298 23.84 11.03 -9.93
N LYS A 299 23.48 10.06 -10.77
CA LYS A 299 24.33 9.56 -11.88
C LYS A 299 24.62 10.65 -12.92
N GLU A 300 23.82 11.70 -12.98
CA GLU A 300 23.86 12.72 -14.04
C GLU A 300 24.94 13.80 -13.82
N ASN A 301 25.52 13.92 -12.63
CA ASN A 301 26.58 14.89 -12.34
C ASN A 301 27.73 14.28 -11.52
N ARG A 302 28.77 13.79 -12.20
CA ARG A 302 29.92 13.08 -11.58
C ARG A 302 30.76 13.94 -10.61
N ASP A 303 30.67 15.27 -10.71
CA ASP A 303 31.52 16.23 -9.96
C ASP A 303 30.80 16.97 -8.80
N LYS A 304 29.46 16.86 -8.73
CA LYS A 304 28.63 17.59 -7.77
C LYS A 304 27.67 16.63 -7.07
N LEU A 305 27.73 16.58 -5.74
CA LEU A 305 26.73 15.89 -4.92
C LEU A 305 25.71 16.90 -4.40
N VAL A 306 24.45 16.77 -4.84
CA VAL A 306 23.32 17.42 -4.21
C VAL A 306 23.04 16.69 -2.91
N ILE A 307 23.22 17.38 -1.78
CA ILE A 307 23.09 16.80 -0.43
C ILE A 307 21.69 17.01 0.13
N ALA A 308 21.10 18.16 -0.17
CA ALA A 308 19.76 18.52 0.22
C ALA A 308 19.21 19.55 -0.77
N ARG A 309 17.89 19.63 -0.89
CA ARG A 309 17.16 20.67 -1.61
C ARG A 309 16.29 21.42 -0.63
N HIS A 310 16.13 22.73 -0.81
CA HIS A 310 15.25 23.51 0.07
C HIS A 310 14.39 24.50 -0.69
N ARG A 311 13.19 24.76 -0.16
CA ARG A 311 12.23 25.73 -0.70
C ARG A 311 11.77 26.69 0.39
N ASN A 312 11.42 27.92 0.01
CA ASN A 312 10.81 28.95 0.87
C ASN A 312 11.71 29.52 1.99
N PHE A 313 13.00 29.16 2.05
CA PHE A 313 13.95 29.76 2.98
C PHE A 313 15.42 29.62 2.52
N LYS A 314 16.31 30.41 3.13
CA LYS A 314 17.77 30.28 2.96
C LYS A 314 18.41 29.52 4.13
N ILE A 315 19.23 28.51 3.83
CA ILE A 315 19.95 27.73 4.85
C ILE A 315 21.01 28.61 5.54
N ASN A 316 21.03 28.60 6.88
CA ASN A 316 22.04 29.29 7.67
C ASN A 316 23.46 28.75 7.38
N PRO A 317 24.51 29.58 7.23
CA PRO A 317 25.89 29.13 7.00
C PRO A 317 26.40 28.07 7.98
N PHE A 318 26.04 28.17 9.28
CA PHE A 318 26.41 27.18 10.28
C PHE A 318 25.66 25.86 10.10
N VAL A 319 24.37 25.92 9.78
CA VAL A 319 23.54 24.74 9.43
C VAL A 319 24.09 24.08 8.16
N LYS A 320 24.46 24.88 7.16
CA LYS A 320 25.11 24.45 5.91
C LYS A 320 26.42 23.72 6.18
N PHE A 321 27.23 24.22 7.12
CA PHE A 321 28.47 23.59 7.55
C PHE A 321 28.23 22.24 8.24
N LEU A 322 27.29 22.17 9.19
CA LEU A 322 26.93 20.93 9.88
C LEU A 322 26.41 19.86 8.92
N ILE A 323 25.51 20.22 8.01
CA ILE A 323 24.99 19.32 6.98
C ILE A 323 26.12 18.84 6.07
N LYS A 324 27.05 19.69 5.64
CA LYS A 324 28.20 19.24 4.82
C LYS A 324 29.13 18.30 5.59
N ARG A 325 29.35 18.53 6.88
CA ARG A 325 30.27 17.73 7.71
C ARG A 325 29.70 16.38 8.10
N SER A 326 28.38 16.19 8.07
CA SER A 326 27.73 14.91 8.41
C SER A 326 28.08 13.78 7.43
N TYR A 327 28.45 14.09 6.18
CA TYR A 327 28.77 13.09 5.15
C TYR A 327 30.27 12.75 5.12
N LYS A 328 30.56 11.45 5.09
CA LYS A 328 31.87 10.89 4.75
C LYS A 328 31.78 10.22 3.39
N ILE A 329 32.60 10.66 2.44
CA ILE A 329 32.55 10.24 1.03
C ILE A 329 33.90 9.60 0.64
N ARG A 330 33.88 8.60 -0.25
CA ARG A 330 35.08 7.96 -0.82
C ARG A 330 34.94 7.85 -2.34
N LYS A 331 36.07 7.79 -3.06
CA LYS A 331 36.12 7.49 -4.50
C LYS A 331 35.44 6.14 -4.78
N LEU A 332 34.60 6.09 -5.81
CA LEU A 332 33.96 4.86 -6.27
C LEU A 332 35.05 3.87 -6.74
N SER A 333 35.13 2.68 -6.13
CA SER A 333 35.96 1.59 -6.62
C SER A 333 35.19 0.82 -7.70
N SER A 334 35.81 0.56 -8.84
CA SER A 334 35.23 0.02 -10.09
C SER A 334 34.73 -1.44 -10.04
N GLY A 335 34.37 -1.99 -8.86
CA GLY A 335 34.02 -3.41 -8.69
C GLY A 335 32.69 -3.71 -7.98
N GLN A 336 31.90 -2.71 -7.60
CA GLN A 336 30.63 -2.93 -6.88
C GLN A 336 29.42 -3.11 -7.82
N GLY A 337 29.58 -3.88 -8.89
CA GLY A 337 28.50 -4.24 -9.81
C GLY A 337 27.70 -5.45 -9.33
N ASN A 338 26.37 -5.38 -9.46
CA ASN A 338 25.34 -6.33 -9.03
C ASN A 338 25.79 -7.80 -9.01
N LYS A 339 25.90 -8.36 -7.79
CA LYS A 339 26.24 -9.76 -7.55
C LYS A 339 25.01 -10.70 -7.58
N ILE A 340 23.80 -10.15 -7.52
CA ILE A 340 22.52 -10.90 -7.52
C ILE A 340 22.33 -11.78 -8.76
N PRO A 341 22.50 -11.27 -10.01
CA PRO A 341 22.31 -12.11 -11.18
C PRO A 341 23.29 -13.29 -11.19
N LYS A 342 24.44 -13.16 -10.51
CA LYS A 342 25.39 -14.28 -10.35
C LYS A 342 24.89 -15.32 -9.36
N ILE A 343 24.20 -14.92 -8.28
CA ILE A 343 23.56 -15.86 -7.34
C ILE A 343 22.44 -16.62 -8.05
N ILE A 344 21.60 -15.91 -8.82
CA ILE A 344 20.42 -16.52 -9.43
C ILE A 344 20.79 -17.35 -10.67
N SER A 345 21.72 -16.88 -11.51
CA SER A 345 22.25 -17.71 -12.60
C SER A 345 23.04 -18.92 -12.07
N ALA A 346 23.65 -18.83 -10.89
CA ALA A 346 24.28 -19.96 -10.24
C ALA A 346 23.26 -21.03 -9.81
N THR A 347 22.14 -20.63 -9.22
CA THR A 347 21.12 -21.57 -8.75
C THR A 347 20.39 -22.25 -9.90
N VAL A 348 20.09 -21.52 -10.98
CA VAL A 348 19.24 -22.04 -12.08
C VAL A 348 20.04 -22.66 -13.23
N GLY A 349 21.36 -22.40 -13.33
CA GLY A 349 22.19 -22.78 -14.47
C GLY A 349 22.21 -24.28 -14.78
N SER A 350 22.31 -25.14 -13.76
CA SER A 350 22.30 -26.61 -13.95
C SER A 350 20.97 -27.11 -14.52
N ALA A 351 19.86 -26.52 -14.09
CA ALA A 351 18.54 -26.87 -14.60
C ALA A 351 18.37 -26.45 -16.08
N GLN A 352 18.88 -25.28 -16.45
CA GLN A 352 18.88 -24.82 -17.86
C GLN A 352 19.72 -25.71 -18.77
N ASP A 353 20.89 -26.16 -18.30
CA ASP A 353 21.74 -27.06 -19.09
C ASP A 353 21.09 -28.44 -19.25
N ALA A 354 20.44 -28.97 -18.20
CA ALA A 354 19.67 -30.21 -18.28
C ALA A 354 18.49 -30.12 -19.26
N LEU A 355 17.75 -28.99 -19.26
CA LEU A 355 16.68 -28.73 -20.24
C LEU A 355 17.20 -28.68 -21.68
N LYS A 356 18.36 -28.07 -21.92
CA LYS A 356 18.99 -28.02 -23.24
C LYS A 356 19.43 -29.39 -23.73
N LYS A 357 19.96 -30.22 -22.82
CA LYS A 357 20.37 -31.61 -23.11
C LYS A 357 19.20 -32.59 -23.19
N ASN A 358 17.97 -32.16 -22.89
CA ASN A 358 16.78 -33.00 -22.73
C ASN A 358 16.99 -34.15 -21.72
N ASP A 359 17.73 -33.91 -20.63
CA ASP A 359 17.95 -34.89 -19.56
C ASP A 359 17.00 -34.62 -18.38
N SER A 360 15.96 -35.43 -18.28
CA SER A 360 14.92 -35.28 -17.24
C SER A 360 15.38 -35.65 -15.84
N ILE A 361 16.34 -36.58 -15.72
CA ILE A 361 16.85 -37.05 -14.43
C ILE A 361 17.77 -35.97 -13.85
N ALA A 362 18.71 -35.47 -14.65
CA ALA A 362 19.56 -34.36 -14.26
C ALA A 362 18.75 -33.10 -13.93
N PHE A 363 17.67 -32.85 -14.67
CA PHE A 363 16.77 -31.74 -14.37
C PHE A 363 16.07 -31.89 -13.02
N LYS A 364 15.50 -33.07 -12.73
CA LYS A 364 14.84 -33.33 -11.44
C LYS A 364 15.80 -33.12 -10.27
N GLN A 365 17.05 -33.57 -10.41
CA GLN A 365 18.09 -33.32 -9.42
C GLN A 365 18.37 -31.81 -9.27
N ALA A 366 18.59 -31.10 -10.37
CA ALA A 366 18.81 -29.66 -10.33
C ALA A 366 17.65 -28.87 -9.68
N ILE A 367 16.39 -29.29 -9.87
CA ILE A 367 15.24 -28.68 -9.18
C ILE A 367 15.27 -28.95 -7.67
N ASN A 368 15.69 -30.15 -7.23
CA ASN A 368 15.89 -30.43 -5.81
C ASN A 368 17.00 -29.56 -5.22
N ASP A 369 18.08 -29.37 -5.97
CA ASP A 369 19.21 -28.52 -5.56
C ASP A 369 18.78 -27.06 -5.46
N ILE A 370 17.98 -26.56 -6.40
CA ILE A 370 17.39 -25.22 -6.34
C ILE A 370 16.53 -25.06 -5.09
N ALA A 371 15.66 -26.04 -4.78
CA ALA A 371 14.83 -26.00 -3.59
C ALA A 371 15.68 -25.96 -2.31
N TYR A 372 16.69 -26.84 -2.22
CA TYR A 372 17.63 -26.88 -1.11
C TYR A 372 18.38 -25.55 -0.93
N TRP A 373 18.94 -24.99 -2.01
CA TRP A 373 19.67 -23.73 -1.96
C TRP A 373 18.78 -22.56 -1.55
N HIS A 374 17.57 -22.47 -2.11
CA HIS A 374 16.62 -21.43 -1.71
C HIS A 374 16.31 -21.53 -0.22
N THR A 375 16.01 -22.74 0.26
CA THR A 375 15.71 -23.00 1.67
C THR A 375 16.87 -22.60 2.58
N GLU A 376 18.09 -22.99 2.26
CA GLU A 376 19.25 -22.69 3.10
C GLU A 376 19.63 -21.21 3.08
N ILE A 377 19.54 -20.53 1.94
CA ILE A 377 19.70 -19.07 1.87
C ILE A 377 18.63 -18.39 2.72
N SER A 378 17.38 -18.83 2.61
CA SER A 378 16.24 -18.26 3.33
C SER A 378 16.36 -18.48 4.84
N LYS A 379 16.77 -19.67 5.29
CA LYS A 379 17.05 -19.99 6.70
C LYS A 379 18.20 -19.16 7.25
N ALA A 380 19.24 -18.90 6.46
CA ALA A 380 20.36 -18.05 6.87
C ALA A 380 20.00 -16.56 6.90
N SER A 381 18.87 -16.16 6.29
CA SER A 381 18.41 -14.78 6.19
C SER A 381 17.16 -14.46 7.01
N SER A 382 16.57 -15.44 7.69
CA SER A 382 15.44 -15.26 8.60
C SER A 382 15.86 -14.55 9.89
N PHE A 383 14.93 -13.80 10.48
CA PHE A 383 15.10 -13.17 11.79
C PHE A 383 13.74 -12.88 12.42
N ILE A 384 13.73 -12.45 13.68
CA ILE A 384 12.53 -11.96 14.36
C ILE A 384 12.57 -10.42 14.33
N ASP A 385 11.52 -9.80 13.82
CA ASP A 385 11.40 -8.34 13.69
C ASP A 385 11.22 -7.63 15.04
N ASP A 386 11.15 -6.30 15.02
CA ASP A 386 10.98 -5.49 16.23
C ASP A 386 9.60 -5.71 16.91
N ASN A 387 8.64 -6.34 16.23
CA ASN A 387 7.31 -6.69 16.75
C ASN A 387 7.22 -8.13 17.29
N GLY A 388 8.33 -8.88 17.27
CA GLY A 388 8.34 -10.28 17.71
C GLY A 388 7.85 -11.28 16.66
N LYS A 389 7.67 -10.88 15.39
CA LYS A 389 7.19 -11.73 14.30
C LYS A 389 8.34 -12.23 13.42
N PRO A 390 8.21 -13.42 12.79
CA PRO A 390 9.19 -13.89 11.83
C PRO A 390 9.23 -12.97 10.60
N ASP A 391 10.43 -12.61 10.17
CA ASP A 391 10.71 -11.83 8.96
C ASP A 391 11.96 -12.36 8.24
N ASN A 392 12.20 -11.92 7.01
CA ASN A 392 13.28 -12.43 6.18
C ASN A 392 13.92 -11.35 5.30
N TRP A 393 15.26 -11.30 5.28
CA TRP A 393 15.99 -10.37 4.40
C TRP A 393 15.78 -10.64 2.91
N LEU A 394 15.22 -11.80 2.50
CA LEU A 394 14.78 -12.03 1.13
C LEU A 394 13.69 -11.05 0.67
N LEU A 395 12.89 -10.51 1.60
CA LEU A 395 11.86 -9.52 1.31
C LEU A 395 12.40 -8.11 1.14
N LEU A 396 13.71 -7.89 1.38
CA LEU A 396 14.34 -6.58 1.25
C LEU A 396 14.38 -6.11 -0.20
N SER A 397 13.64 -5.04 -0.49
CA SER A 397 13.63 -4.38 -1.79
C SER A 397 14.94 -3.65 -2.08
N SER A 398 15.26 -3.47 -3.37
CA SER A 398 16.27 -2.48 -3.76
C SER A 398 15.77 -1.05 -3.47
N SER A 399 16.66 -0.07 -3.44
CA SER A 399 16.30 1.31 -3.05
C SER A 399 15.69 2.16 -4.18
N SER A 400 15.18 1.53 -5.24
CA SER A 400 14.54 2.23 -6.36
C SER A 400 13.03 2.36 -6.14
N ILE A 401 12.42 3.39 -6.71
CA ILE A 401 10.96 3.63 -6.71
C ILE A 401 10.19 2.45 -7.34
N PHE A 402 10.83 1.69 -8.25
CA PHE A 402 10.26 0.48 -8.87
C PHE A 402 11.03 -0.79 -8.47
N SER A 403 11.50 -0.85 -7.23
CA SER A 403 12.37 -1.92 -6.76
C SER A 403 11.67 -3.27 -6.59
N ARG A 404 12.45 -4.34 -6.80
CA ARG A 404 12.09 -5.74 -6.52
C ARG A 404 12.83 -6.22 -5.27
N SER A 405 12.22 -7.14 -4.52
CA SER A 405 12.86 -7.87 -3.43
C SER A 405 13.72 -9.02 -3.98
N TYR A 406 14.61 -9.59 -3.16
CA TYR A 406 15.39 -10.77 -3.56
C TYR A 406 14.47 -11.94 -3.90
N LEU A 407 13.41 -12.14 -3.12
CA LEU A 407 12.42 -13.18 -3.37
C LEU A 407 11.83 -13.03 -4.78
N ILE A 408 11.40 -11.83 -5.16
CA ILE A 408 10.85 -11.57 -6.50
C ILE A 408 11.91 -11.81 -7.58
N ASP A 409 13.17 -11.43 -7.33
CA ASP A 409 14.26 -11.69 -8.27
C ASP A 409 14.45 -13.22 -8.50
N PHE A 410 14.41 -14.04 -7.44
CA PHE A 410 14.43 -15.51 -7.58
C PHE A 410 13.21 -16.06 -8.31
N LEU A 411 12.02 -15.59 -7.94
CA LEU A 411 10.75 -16.06 -8.53
C LEU A 411 10.65 -15.73 -10.02
N GLN A 412 11.21 -14.61 -10.47
CA GLN A 412 11.28 -14.29 -11.90
C GLN A 412 12.07 -15.36 -12.66
N GLU A 413 13.18 -15.80 -12.11
CA GLU A 413 14.06 -16.77 -12.79
C GLU A 413 13.48 -18.18 -12.74
N TYR A 414 12.73 -18.50 -11.68
CA TYR A 414 11.89 -19.71 -11.66
C TYR A 414 10.76 -19.62 -12.68
N TYR A 415 10.16 -18.45 -12.88
CA TYR A 415 9.13 -18.24 -13.91
C TYR A 415 9.68 -18.41 -15.33
N GLU A 416 10.87 -17.89 -15.64
CA GLU A 416 11.52 -18.13 -16.94
C GLU A 416 11.84 -19.63 -17.13
N LEU A 417 12.35 -20.30 -16.09
CA LEU A 417 12.60 -21.74 -16.14
C LEU A 417 11.32 -22.55 -16.36
N ALA A 418 10.23 -22.17 -15.67
CA ALA A 418 8.91 -22.78 -15.82
C ALA A 418 8.40 -22.66 -17.26
N LYS A 419 8.57 -21.50 -17.88
CA LYS A 419 8.18 -21.26 -19.28
C LYS A 419 8.93 -22.20 -20.23
N GLU A 420 10.24 -22.35 -20.06
CA GLU A 420 11.04 -23.31 -20.85
C GLU A 420 10.58 -24.77 -20.62
N CYS A 421 10.17 -25.13 -19.40
CA CYS A 421 9.66 -26.47 -19.09
C CYS A 421 8.35 -26.79 -19.83
N VAL A 422 7.43 -25.82 -19.90
CA VAL A 422 6.16 -25.97 -20.61
C VAL A 422 6.40 -26.19 -22.11
N GLU A 423 7.36 -25.49 -22.72
CA GLU A 423 7.72 -25.69 -24.13
C GLU A 423 8.28 -27.10 -24.41
N LYS A 424 8.82 -27.79 -23.39
CA LYS A 424 9.38 -29.15 -23.49
C LYS A 424 8.37 -30.28 -23.30
N ILE A 425 7.11 -29.99 -22.97
CA ILE A 425 6.04 -30.97 -22.78
C ILE A 425 5.94 -32.01 -23.93
N PRO A 426 5.98 -31.62 -25.22
CA PRO A 426 5.89 -32.59 -26.32
C PRO A 426 7.00 -33.64 -26.26
N SER A 427 8.20 -33.24 -25.81
CA SER A 427 9.35 -34.14 -25.64
C SER A 427 9.20 -34.98 -24.38
N SER A 428 9.01 -34.35 -23.21
CA SER A 428 8.80 -35.04 -21.94
C SER A 428 8.00 -34.19 -20.96
N SER A 429 6.94 -34.75 -20.37
CA SER A 429 6.16 -34.12 -19.29
C SER A 429 6.92 -34.04 -17.97
N SER A 430 7.97 -34.84 -17.80
CA SER A 430 8.77 -34.92 -16.56
C SER A 430 9.40 -33.59 -16.13
N PHE A 431 9.72 -32.72 -17.10
CA PHE A 431 10.28 -31.39 -16.82
C PHE A 431 9.25 -30.51 -16.12
N TYR A 432 8.04 -30.44 -16.67
CA TYR A 432 6.92 -29.73 -16.07
C TYR A 432 6.59 -30.30 -14.68
N TYR A 433 6.43 -31.62 -14.58
CA TYR A 433 6.14 -32.30 -13.31
C TYR A 433 7.16 -31.98 -12.21
N SER A 434 8.47 -32.03 -12.54
CA SER A 434 9.52 -31.74 -11.55
C SER A 434 9.44 -30.29 -11.06
N MET A 435 9.14 -29.35 -11.96
CA MET A 435 9.01 -27.93 -11.64
C MET A 435 7.78 -27.61 -10.78
N LEU A 436 6.65 -28.32 -10.97
CA LEU A 436 5.43 -28.13 -10.16
C LEU A 436 5.67 -28.22 -8.66
N TYR A 437 6.56 -29.13 -8.22
CA TYR A 437 6.83 -29.35 -6.79
C TYR A 437 7.96 -28.48 -6.22
N LEU A 438 8.55 -27.57 -7.00
CA LEU A 438 9.61 -26.68 -6.52
C LEU A 438 9.14 -25.86 -5.31
N TYR A 439 8.02 -25.17 -5.44
CA TYR A 439 7.48 -24.28 -4.41
C TYR A 439 7.06 -25.04 -3.14
N HIS A 440 6.47 -26.24 -3.29
CA HIS A 440 6.14 -27.12 -2.18
C HIS A 440 7.37 -27.45 -1.34
N LYS A 441 8.46 -27.90 -1.99
CA LYS A 441 9.70 -28.28 -1.32
C LYS A 441 10.35 -27.12 -0.57
N ILE A 442 10.30 -25.92 -1.14
CA ILE A 442 10.84 -24.72 -0.49
C ILE A 442 10.04 -24.41 0.77
N LEU A 443 8.70 -24.46 0.71
CA LEU A 443 7.87 -24.15 1.86
C LEU A 443 7.91 -25.23 2.94
N SER A 444 7.76 -26.50 2.56
CA SER A 444 7.68 -27.64 3.49
C SER A 444 8.98 -27.90 4.27
N SER A 445 10.11 -27.38 3.80
CA SER A 445 11.42 -27.54 4.45
C SER A 445 11.74 -26.43 5.47
N ARG A 446 10.75 -25.58 5.79
CA ARG A 446 10.89 -24.41 6.66
C ARG A 446 9.79 -24.33 7.71
N THR A 447 10.15 -23.89 8.90
CA THR A 447 9.24 -23.58 10.01
C THR A 447 8.92 -22.09 10.09
N ASP A 448 9.90 -21.23 9.82
CA ASP A 448 9.80 -19.78 9.99
C ASP A 448 9.55 -19.10 8.63
N VAL A 449 8.33 -19.22 8.11
CA VAL A 449 7.95 -18.64 6.83
C VAL A 449 7.03 -17.45 7.06
N THR A 450 7.37 -16.33 6.43
CA THR A 450 6.51 -15.14 6.48
C THR A 450 5.26 -15.34 5.61
N THR A 451 4.15 -14.71 6.00
CA THR A 451 2.93 -14.71 5.17
C THR A 451 3.21 -14.27 3.74
N LYS A 452 4.04 -13.25 3.53
CA LYS A 452 4.40 -12.75 2.19
C LYS A 452 5.14 -13.78 1.34
N GLU A 453 6.06 -14.55 1.93
CA GLU A 453 6.74 -15.64 1.23
C GLU A 453 5.74 -16.71 0.78
N ALA A 454 4.85 -17.16 1.68
CA ALA A 454 3.84 -18.15 1.36
C ALA A 454 2.93 -17.70 0.20
N LEU A 455 2.45 -16.44 0.23
CA LEU A 455 1.64 -15.87 -0.84
C LEU A 455 2.34 -15.90 -2.20
N GLU A 456 3.61 -15.48 -2.27
CA GLU A 456 4.36 -15.46 -3.52
C GLU A 456 4.73 -16.87 -4.03
N PHE A 457 4.92 -17.86 -3.15
CA PHE A 457 5.11 -19.25 -3.57
C PHE A 457 3.84 -19.90 -4.14
N ILE A 458 2.68 -19.67 -3.53
CA ILE A 458 1.38 -20.12 -4.05
C ILE A 458 1.14 -19.49 -5.45
N LYS A 459 1.40 -18.18 -5.57
CA LYS A 459 1.32 -17.46 -6.85
C LYS A 459 2.29 -18.01 -7.90
N GLY A 460 3.53 -18.30 -7.51
CA GLY A 460 4.52 -18.92 -8.38
C GLY A 460 4.06 -20.27 -8.92
N ASN A 461 3.40 -21.08 -8.07
CA ASN A 461 2.82 -22.35 -8.48
C ASN A 461 1.63 -22.14 -9.45
N TYR A 462 0.72 -21.20 -9.17
CA TYR A 462 -0.37 -20.83 -10.08
C TYR A 462 0.13 -20.37 -11.45
N HIS A 463 1.28 -19.69 -11.52
CA HIS A 463 1.85 -19.28 -12.81
C HIS A 463 2.18 -20.46 -13.73
N MET A 464 2.42 -21.68 -13.19
CA MET A 464 2.56 -22.90 -14.00
C MET A 464 1.27 -23.22 -14.77
N TRP A 465 0.10 -23.07 -14.14
CA TRP A 465 -1.20 -23.23 -14.80
C TRP A 465 -1.37 -22.21 -15.92
N PHE A 466 -1.13 -20.93 -15.63
CA PHE A 466 -1.27 -19.87 -16.62
C PHE A 466 -0.36 -20.11 -17.85
N LEU A 467 0.91 -20.47 -17.62
CA LEU A 467 1.86 -20.80 -18.68
C LEU A 467 1.41 -22.02 -19.50
N LEU A 468 0.86 -23.05 -18.84
CA LEU A 468 0.30 -24.22 -19.50
C LEU A 468 -0.89 -23.84 -20.40
N MET A 469 -1.79 -22.98 -19.93
CA MET A 469 -2.94 -22.50 -20.71
C MET A 469 -2.49 -21.69 -21.93
N GLU A 470 -1.56 -20.75 -21.73
CA GLU A 470 -0.98 -19.94 -22.80
C GLU A 470 -0.31 -20.82 -23.86
N TRP A 471 0.51 -21.78 -23.44
CA TRP A 471 1.16 -22.72 -24.35
C TRP A 471 0.16 -23.60 -25.13
N ARG A 472 -0.87 -24.13 -24.46
CA ARG A 472 -1.90 -24.95 -25.11
C ARG A 472 -2.66 -24.16 -26.18
N SER A 473 -2.86 -22.86 -25.97
CA SER A 473 -3.50 -21.99 -26.97
C SER A 473 -2.72 -21.96 -28.30
N PHE A 474 -1.38 -21.99 -28.26
CA PHE A 474 -0.55 -22.00 -29.45
C PHE A 474 -0.44 -23.38 -30.11
N THR A 475 -0.53 -24.47 -29.33
CA THR A 475 -0.40 -25.85 -29.83
C THR A 475 -1.72 -26.51 -30.20
N SER A 476 -2.86 -25.90 -29.86
CA SER A 476 -4.22 -26.34 -30.21
C SER A 476 -4.46 -26.60 -31.70
N LYS A 477 -3.65 -26.00 -32.58
CA LYS A 477 -3.69 -26.20 -34.05
C LYS A 477 -2.85 -27.38 -34.56
N SER A 478 -2.17 -28.11 -33.66
CA SER A 478 -1.38 -29.29 -34.04
C SER A 478 -2.24 -30.56 -34.00
N ASP A 479 -2.26 -31.32 -35.10
CA ASP A 479 -2.98 -32.60 -35.21
C ASP A 479 -2.27 -33.77 -34.49
N ASP A 480 -1.29 -33.48 -33.62
CA ASP A 480 -0.50 -34.52 -32.95
C ASP A 480 -1.25 -35.11 -31.75
N VAL A 481 -1.79 -36.32 -31.95
CA VAL A 481 -2.46 -37.12 -30.91
C VAL A 481 -1.60 -37.28 -29.65
N ARG A 482 -0.26 -37.34 -29.78
CA ARG A 482 0.65 -37.46 -28.63
C ARG A 482 0.62 -36.23 -27.72
N VAL A 483 0.42 -35.04 -28.31
CA VAL A 483 0.29 -33.79 -27.55
C VAL A 483 -1.04 -33.78 -26.78
N SER A 484 -2.12 -34.30 -27.38
CA SER A 484 -3.43 -34.36 -26.74
C SER A 484 -3.48 -35.34 -25.56
N THR A 485 -2.95 -36.55 -25.69
CA THR A 485 -2.94 -37.53 -24.58
C THR A 485 -2.07 -37.05 -23.42
N LYS A 486 -0.86 -36.54 -23.70
CA LYS A 486 0.02 -35.97 -22.66
C LYS A 486 -0.60 -34.76 -21.96
N TYR A 487 -1.48 -34.02 -22.63
CA TYR A 487 -2.09 -32.82 -22.06
C TYR A 487 -3.02 -33.14 -20.90
N GLN A 488 -3.84 -34.19 -21.00
CA GLN A 488 -4.70 -34.65 -19.91
C GLN A 488 -3.91 -35.07 -18.68
N ASP A 489 -2.84 -35.86 -18.86
CA ASP A 489 -1.97 -36.28 -17.77
C ASP A 489 -1.35 -35.07 -17.05
N ILE A 490 -0.99 -34.04 -17.81
CA ILE A 490 -0.38 -32.81 -17.25
C ILE A 490 -1.40 -31.96 -16.48
N LEU A 491 -2.65 -31.92 -16.92
CA LEU A 491 -3.73 -31.31 -16.14
C LEU A 491 -3.90 -32.04 -14.81
N TYR A 492 -3.91 -33.38 -14.83
CA TYR A 492 -3.98 -34.20 -13.63
C TYR A 492 -2.80 -33.96 -12.68
N ASP A 493 -1.57 -33.92 -13.21
CA ASP A 493 -0.36 -33.59 -12.46
C ASP A 493 -0.45 -32.21 -11.78
N PHE A 494 -0.96 -31.20 -12.49
CA PHE A 494 -1.16 -29.87 -11.92
C PHE A 494 -2.22 -29.90 -10.82
N VAL A 495 -3.39 -30.50 -11.07
CA VAL A 495 -4.48 -30.59 -10.08
C VAL A 495 -3.99 -31.27 -8.81
N GLY A 496 -3.30 -32.41 -8.93
CA GLY A 496 -2.74 -33.12 -7.79
C GLY A 496 -1.68 -32.31 -7.03
N ALA A 497 -0.84 -31.55 -7.74
CA ALA A 497 0.12 -30.64 -7.12
C ALA A 497 -0.58 -29.46 -6.43
N TRP A 498 -1.58 -28.86 -7.06
CA TRP A 498 -2.31 -27.71 -6.54
C TRP A 498 -3.09 -28.06 -5.26
N GLU A 499 -3.79 -29.18 -5.26
CA GLU A 499 -4.56 -29.63 -4.10
C GLU A 499 -3.66 -30.04 -2.93
N HIS A 500 -2.40 -30.42 -3.19
CA HIS A 500 -1.44 -30.75 -2.13
C HIS A 500 -1.08 -29.55 -1.23
N TRP A 501 -1.30 -28.31 -1.68
CA TRP A 501 -1.08 -27.09 -0.87
C TRP A 501 -1.86 -27.10 0.45
N GLU A 502 -3.02 -27.76 0.50
CA GLU A 502 -3.80 -27.95 1.72
C GLU A 502 -2.93 -28.49 2.87
N SER A 503 -2.27 -29.62 2.65
CA SER A 503 -1.44 -30.28 3.65
C SER A 503 -0.24 -29.45 4.11
N ILE A 504 0.19 -28.49 3.29
CA ILE A 504 1.36 -27.64 3.56
C ILE A 504 0.92 -26.37 4.30
N ILE A 505 -0.24 -25.81 3.97
CA ILE A 505 -0.78 -24.60 4.61
C ILE A 505 -1.45 -24.94 5.96
N GLN A 506 -1.97 -26.17 6.13
CA GLN A 506 -2.74 -26.60 7.31
C GLN A 506 -2.07 -27.74 8.10
N SER A 507 -0.78 -27.63 8.41
CA SER A 507 -0.06 -28.74 9.06
C SER A 507 -0.52 -29.05 10.50
N ASN A 508 -1.21 -28.13 11.19
CA ASN A 508 -1.90 -28.34 12.47
C ASN A 508 -3.06 -27.34 12.56
N GLY A 509 -4.23 -27.76 13.06
CA GLY A 509 -5.35 -26.83 13.34
C GLY A 509 -4.92 -25.65 14.21
N PHE A 510 -5.64 -24.53 14.14
CA PHE A 510 -5.27 -23.33 14.87
C PHE A 510 -5.70 -23.47 16.34
N GLU A 511 -4.74 -23.39 17.27
CA GLU A 511 -5.01 -23.47 18.71
C GLU A 511 -5.38 -22.10 19.29
N SER A 512 -5.02 -21.00 18.62
CA SER A 512 -5.30 -19.63 19.04
C SER A 512 -5.82 -18.75 17.90
N ILE A 513 -6.50 -17.65 18.28
CA ILE A 513 -6.95 -16.64 17.32
C ILE A 513 -5.78 -15.97 16.59
N GLU A 514 -4.64 -15.79 17.26
CA GLU A 514 -3.43 -15.19 16.68
C GLU A 514 -2.87 -16.07 15.54
N GLN A 515 -2.81 -17.38 15.76
CA GLN A 515 -2.38 -18.32 14.73
C GLN A 515 -3.38 -18.34 13.56
N ALA A 516 -4.69 -18.30 13.84
CA ALA A 516 -5.72 -18.22 12.80
C ALA A 516 -5.61 -16.93 11.98
N GLN A 517 -5.34 -15.78 12.63
CA GLN A 517 -5.10 -14.48 11.98
C GLN A 517 -3.87 -14.49 11.06
N GLU A 518 -2.84 -15.28 11.36
CA GLU A 518 -1.64 -15.39 10.52
C GLU A 518 -1.83 -16.40 9.38
N GLY A 519 -2.57 -17.49 9.62
CA GLY A 519 -2.75 -18.60 8.69
C GLY A 519 -3.87 -18.44 7.66
N TYR A 520 -4.86 -17.57 7.87
CA TYR A 520 -5.99 -17.47 6.92
C TYR A 520 -5.60 -16.81 5.58
N GLN A 521 -4.60 -15.92 5.56
CA GLN A 521 -4.21 -15.17 4.36
C GLN A 521 -3.70 -16.08 3.22
N PRO A 522 -2.75 -17.01 3.44
CA PRO A 522 -2.34 -17.99 2.43
C PRO A 522 -3.50 -18.84 1.91
N ILE A 523 -4.43 -19.23 2.80
CA ILE A 523 -5.62 -20.02 2.45
C ILE A 523 -6.51 -19.24 1.46
N LEU A 524 -6.84 -17.98 1.77
CA LEU A 524 -7.64 -17.14 0.85
C LEU A 524 -6.94 -16.86 -0.46
N HIS A 525 -5.61 -16.74 -0.43
CA HIS A 525 -4.82 -16.52 -1.64
C HIS A 525 -4.81 -17.74 -2.56
N HIS A 526 -4.69 -18.93 -1.97
CA HIS A 526 -4.85 -20.20 -2.67
C HIS A 526 -6.26 -20.30 -3.30
N LEU A 527 -7.32 -20.06 -2.51
CA LEU A 527 -8.70 -20.06 -3.01
C LEU A 527 -8.93 -19.08 -4.16
N ASN A 528 -8.41 -17.86 -4.06
CA ASN A 528 -8.46 -16.87 -5.13
C ASN A 528 -7.84 -17.41 -6.43
N PHE A 529 -6.64 -17.99 -6.36
CA PHE A 529 -6.00 -18.54 -7.56
C PHE A 529 -6.69 -19.79 -8.10
N THR A 530 -7.34 -20.58 -7.24
CA THR A 530 -8.21 -21.68 -7.69
C THR A 530 -9.35 -21.15 -8.56
N ALA A 531 -10.06 -20.10 -8.13
CA ALA A 531 -11.09 -19.45 -8.95
C ALA A 531 -10.52 -18.83 -10.24
N THR A 532 -9.33 -18.24 -10.13
CA THR A 532 -8.60 -17.63 -11.24
C THR A 532 -8.21 -18.66 -12.32
N SER A 533 -7.99 -19.93 -11.95
CA SER A 533 -7.67 -21.02 -12.89
C SER A 533 -8.74 -21.18 -13.98
N ILE A 534 -10.02 -21.11 -13.58
CA ILE A 534 -11.18 -21.20 -14.49
C ILE A 534 -11.17 -20.05 -15.48
N VAL A 535 -11.03 -18.81 -14.99
CA VAL A 535 -11.03 -17.60 -15.82
C VAL A 535 -9.86 -17.62 -16.81
N SER A 536 -8.67 -18.03 -16.36
CA SER A 536 -7.51 -18.15 -17.24
C SER A 536 -7.67 -19.24 -18.31
N ALA A 537 -8.28 -20.38 -18.00
CA ALA A 537 -8.57 -21.43 -18.98
C ALA A 537 -9.58 -20.95 -20.04
N LEU A 538 -10.65 -20.29 -19.60
CA LEU A 538 -11.68 -19.74 -20.50
C LEU A 538 -11.15 -18.63 -21.41
N ARG A 539 -10.22 -17.79 -20.94
CA ARG A 539 -9.53 -16.80 -21.80
C ARG A 539 -8.93 -17.43 -23.06
N PHE A 540 -8.35 -18.62 -22.91
CA PHE A 540 -7.70 -19.34 -24.00
C PHE A 540 -8.63 -20.35 -24.70
N ASN A 541 -9.95 -20.24 -24.48
CA ASN A 541 -10.98 -21.17 -25.00
C ASN A 541 -10.72 -22.65 -24.66
N ASN A 542 -10.08 -22.90 -23.52
CA ASN A 542 -9.74 -24.25 -23.07
C ASN A 542 -10.77 -24.77 -22.07
N TYR A 543 -11.83 -25.36 -22.61
CA TYR A 543 -12.95 -25.85 -21.79
C TYR A 543 -12.58 -27.04 -20.90
N GLU A 544 -11.69 -27.93 -21.36
CA GLU A 544 -11.23 -29.09 -20.59
C GLU A 544 -10.48 -28.66 -19.32
N ALA A 545 -9.58 -27.68 -19.44
CA ALA A 545 -8.90 -27.12 -18.28
C ALA A 545 -9.86 -26.34 -17.36
N ALA A 546 -10.88 -25.68 -17.92
CA ALA A 546 -11.90 -25.01 -17.11
C ALA A 546 -12.75 -26.01 -16.30
N GLU A 547 -13.04 -27.20 -16.84
CA GLU A 547 -13.72 -28.29 -16.13
C GLU A 547 -12.93 -28.72 -14.88
N TRP A 548 -11.60 -28.91 -14.99
CA TRP A 548 -10.74 -29.18 -13.84
C TRP A 548 -10.66 -28.00 -12.85
N GLY A 549 -10.67 -26.76 -13.34
CA GLY A 549 -10.72 -25.57 -12.49
C GLY A 549 -11.98 -25.52 -11.62
N ILE A 550 -13.13 -25.90 -12.20
CA ILE A 550 -14.42 -26.00 -11.49
C ILE A 550 -14.35 -27.10 -10.43
N ASP A 551 -13.81 -28.27 -10.77
CA ASP A 551 -13.61 -29.37 -9.83
C ASP A 551 -12.76 -28.94 -8.63
N MET A 552 -11.62 -28.30 -8.88
CA MET A 552 -10.73 -27.80 -7.83
C MET A 552 -11.45 -26.79 -6.92
N LEU A 553 -12.21 -25.85 -7.49
CA LEU A 553 -12.90 -24.82 -6.70
C LEU A 553 -14.05 -25.41 -5.88
N ASN A 554 -14.82 -26.34 -6.46
CA ASN A 554 -15.97 -26.96 -5.80
C ASN A 554 -15.55 -27.91 -4.68
N ARG A 555 -14.44 -28.63 -4.83
CA ARG A 555 -13.90 -29.58 -3.82
C ARG A 555 -12.98 -28.94 -2.79
N TRP A 556 -12.61 -27.67 -2.99
CA TRP A 556 -11.63 -26.97 -2.17
C TRP A 556 -11.93 -27.02 -0.67
N ILE A 557 -13.21 -26.86 -0.30
CA ILE A 557 -13.62 -26.76 1.10
C ILE A 557 -13.62 -28.11 1.81
N GLU A 558 -13.98 -29.19 1.12
CA GLU A 558 -14.00 -30.55 1.69
C GLU A 558 -12.61 -31.03 2.06
N LYS A 559 -11.64 -30.55 1.29
CA LYS A 559 -10.22 -30.74 1.50
C LYS A 559 -9.74 -29.97 2.73
N ILE A 560 -9.97 -28.66 2.76
CA ILE A 560 -9.44 -27.77 3.79
C ILE A 560 -10.19 -27.84 5.14
N SER A 561 -11.40 -28.39 5.17
CA SER A 561 -12.25 -28.49 6.37
C SER A 561 -12.28 -29.92 6.92
N SER A 562 -11.14 -30.47 7.33
CA SER A 562 -11.08 -31.83 7.92
C SER A 562 -11.62 -31.91 9.36
N GLY A 563 -12.15 -30.82 9.92
CA GLY A 563 -12.73 -30.79 11.26
C GLY A 563 -14.17 -31.32 11.29
N GLU A 564 -14.53 -32.04 12.36
CA GLU A 564 -15.93 -32.41 12.60
C GLU A 564 -16.79 -31.14 12.62
N ARG A 565 -17.80 -31.11 11.74
CA ARG A 565 -18.75 -30.00 11.63
C ARG A 565 -19.49 -29.86 12.96
N ASN A 566 -19.16 -28.84 13.73
CA ASN A 566 -19.84 -28.57 15.00
C ASN A 566 -21.19 -27.90 14.74
N TYR A 567 -22.19 -28.72 14.40
CA TYR A 567 -23.57 -28.30 14.17
C TYR A 567 -24.11 -27.36 15.26
N GLN A 568 -23.65 -27.54 16.51
CA GLN A 568 -24.03 -26.67 17.64
C GLN A 568 -23.83 -25.17 17.36
N TYR A 569 -22.73 -24.79 16.71
CA TYR A 569 -22.44 -23.38 16.41
C TYR A 569 -23.21 -22.88 15.19
N GLU A 570 -23.53 -23.76 14.23
CA GLU A 570 -24.34 -23.41 13.06
C GLU A 570 -25.79 -23.06 13.39
N TYR A 571 -26.30 -23.59 14.50
CA TYR A 571 -27.64 -23.27 15.01
C TYR A 571 -27.65 -22.10 16.01
N SER A 572 -26.54 -21.83 16.69
CA SER A 572 -26.49 -20.80 17.74
C SER A 572 -25.97 -19.46 17.26
N TRP A 573 -25.15 -19.42 16.20
CA TRP A 573 -24.58 -18.19 15.65
C TRP A 573 -25.29 -17.74 14.37
N VAL A 574 -25.16 -16.46 14.04
CA VAL A 574 -25.55 -15.90 12.74
C VAL A 574 -24.44 -16.18 11.71
N THR A 575 -24.34 -17.45 11.29
CA THR A 575 -23.24 -17.94 10.44
C THR A 575 -23.16 -17.27 9.07
N GLN A 576 -24.27 -16.70 8.58
CA GLN A 576 -24.34 -16.06 7.27
C GLN A 576 -23.49 -14.80 7.16
N LEU A 577 -23.11 -14.17 8.28
CA LEU A 577 -22.33 -12.94 8.34
C LEU A 577 -20.86 -13.17 8.71
N ILE A 578 -20.43 -14.42 8.87
CA ILE A 578 -19.05 -14.75 9.24
C ILE A 578 -18.18 -14.75 7.98
N TYR A 579 -17.13 -13.92 7.98
CA TYR A 579 -16.14 -13.80 6.91
C TYR A 579 -14.72 -13.73 7.50
N PRO A 580 -13.65 -14.02 6.72
CA PRO A 580 -12.30 -14.23 7.28
C PRO A 580 -11.71 -13.02 8.00
N GLN A 581 -11.91 -11.80 7.47
CA GLN A 581 -11.38 -10.56 8.05
C GLN A 581 -12.03 -10.22 9.39
N LEU A 582 -13.18 -10.81 9.70
CA LEU A 582 -13.81 -10.69 11.03
C LEU A 582 -12.93 -11.29 12.13
N LEU A 583 -12.08 -12.27 11.81
CA LEU A 583 -11.10 -12.85 12.75
C LEU A 583 -10.02 -11.86 13.19
N LEU A 584 -9.81 -10.75 12.45
CA LEU A 584 -8.90 -9.67 12.85
C LEU A 584 -9.48 -8.73 13.92
N LYS A 585 -10.79 -8.79 14.15
CA LYS A 585 -11.51 -7.91 15.08
C LYS A 585 -11.50 -8.48 16.49
N ASP A 586 -11.65 -7.60 17.48
CA ASP A 586 -11.76 -8.02 18.87
C ASP A 586 -13.11 -8.74 19.07
N ILE A 587 -13.12 -9.83 19.83
CA ILE A 587 -14.35 -10.58 20.16
C ILE A 587 -15.37 -9.67 20.87
N GLY A 588 -14.90 -8.61 21.56
CA GLY A 588 -15.74 -7.60 22.19
C GLY A 588 -16.42 -6.61 21.24
N ASP A 589 -16.07 -6.59 19.94
CA ASP A 589 -16.65 -5.68 18.96
C ASP A 589 -18.14 -5.96 18.71
N GLU A 590 -18.89 -4.91 18.34
CA GLU A 590 -20.34 -4.99 18.09
C GLU A 590 -20.71 -6.06 17.05
N GLU A 591 -19.87 -6.26 16.04
CA GLU A 591 -20.09 -7.26 14.98
C GLU A 591 -20.06 -8.69 15.55
N TRP A 592 -19.07 -9.03 16.38
CA TRP A 592 -18.99 -10.34 17.02
C TRP A 592 -20.13 -10.55 18.01
N LYS A 593 -20.51 -9.53 18.78
CA LYS A 593 -21.67 -9.60 19.69
C LYS A 593 -22.97 -9.94 18.96
N ASN A 594 -23.21 -9.29 17.82
CA ASN A 594 -24.38 -9.54 16.98
C ASN A 594 -24.37 -10.96 16.39
N ILE A 595 -23.20 -11.47 16.00
CA ILE A 595 -23.07 -12.80 15.42
C ILE A 595 -23.24 -13.91 16.46
N LEU A 596 -22.59 -13.78 17.61
CA LEU A 596 -22.59 -14.79 18.67
C LEU A 596 -23.93 -14.84 19.40
N SER A 597 -24.69 -13.73 19.44
CA SER A 597 -25.99 -13.65 20.12
C SER A 597 -25.96 -14.16 21.57
N GLY A 598 -24.85 -13.91 22.27
CA GLY A 598 -24.64 -14.33 23.68
C GLY A 598 -24.02 -15.71 23.87
N ASN A 599 -23.68 -16.43 22.80
CA ASN A 599 -22.99 -17.73 22.86
C ASN A 599 -21.46 -17.57 22.97
N GLU A 600 -20.79 -18.64 23.41
CA GLU A 600 -19.32 -18.70 23.47
C GLU A 600 -18.70 -18.68 22.07
N PHE A 601 -17.50 -18.09 21.96
CA PHE A 601 -16.72 -18.01 20.73
C PHE A 601 -15.77 -19.20 20.59
N ASP A 602 -15.74 -19.82 19.42
CA ASP A 602 -14.79 -20.88 19.06
C ASP A 602 -14.04 -20.52 17.77
N VAL A 603 -12.70 -20.50 17.84
CA VAL A 603 -11.82 -20.04 16.74
C VAL A 603 -11.93 -20.96 15.52
N ASN A 604 -11.92 -22.29 15.74
CA ASN A 604 -11.91 -23.26 14.65
C ASN A 604 -13.24 -23.27 13.90
N SER A 605 -14.37 -23.21 14.63
CA SER A 605 -15.70 -23.10 14.03
C SER A 605 -15.86 -21.78 13.27
N ALA A 606 -15.40 -20.66 13.84
CA ALA A 606 -15.45 -19.36 13.17
C ALA A 606 -14.66 -19.34 11.86
N LEU A 607 -13.44 -19.89 11.86
CA LEU A 607 -12.61 -20.00 10.66
C LEU A 607 -13.25 -20.92 9.61
N ASN A 608 -13.71 -22.11 10.00
CA ASN A 608 -14.32 -23.06 9.06
C ASN A 608 -15.55 -22.44 8.38
N ILE A 609 -16.43 -21.80 9.14
CA ILE A 609 -17.61 -21.11 8.59
C ILE A 609 -17.18 -19.94 7.68
N ALA A 610 -16.18 -19.15 8.07
CA ALA A 610 -15.65 -18.06 7.25
C ALA A 610 -15.11 -18.55 5.90
N LEU A 611 -14.39 -19.67 5.90
CA LEU A 611 -13.84 -20.29 4.69
C LEU A 611 -14.95 -20.90 3.81
N GLN A 612 -15.94 -21.56 4.41
CA GLN A 612 -17.11 -22.09 3.69
C GLN A 612 -17.90 -20.98 2.99
N ASN A 613 -18.20 -19.89 3.70
CA ASN A 613 -18.83 -18.71 3.13
C ASN A 613 -18.00 -18.09 2.00
N SER A 614 -16.68 -17.99 2.18
CA SER A 614 -15.79 -17.44 1.16
C SER A 614 -15.66 -18.30 -0.09
N ALA A 615 -15.67 -19.63 0.06
CA ALA A 615 -15.69 -20.56 -1.07
C ALA A 615 -17.02 -20.47 -1.85
N PHE A 616 -18.15 -20.37 -1.16
CA PHE A 616 -19.43 -20.13 -1.81
C PHE A 616 -19.50 -18.78 -2.54
N ASP A 617 -19.01 -17.71 -1.88
CA ASP A 617 -19.00 -16.38 -2.48
C ASP A 617 -18.13 -16.31 -3.73
N LEU A 618 -16.96 -16.96 -3.71
CA LEU A 618 -16.08 -17.02 -4.86
C LEU A 618 -16.63 -17.87 -6.01
N ARG A 619 -17.32 -18.98 -5.72
CA ARG A 619 -18.04 -19.74 -6.77
C ARG A 619 -19.09 -18.87 -7.45
N LEU A 620 -19.89 -18.15 -6.68
CA LEU A 620 -20.92 -17.25 -7.21
C LEU A 620 -20.31 -16.09 -8.01
N ILE A 621 -19.24 -15.45 -7.51
CA ILE A 621 -18.55 -14.37 -8.22
C ILE A 621 -17.91 -14.87 -9.51
N THR A 622 -17.33 -16.07 -9.50
CA THR A 622 -16.75 -16.69 -10.70
C THR A 622 -17.84 -16.99 -11.73
N ALA A 623 -18.98 -17.55 -11.31
CA ALA A 623 -20.14 -17.75 -12.17
C ALA A 623 -20.66 -16.42 -12.76
N CYS A 624 -20.79 -15.38 -11.93
CA CYS A 624 -21.17 -14.05 -12.39
C CYS A 624 -20.18 -13.48 -13.43
N TYR A 625 -18.88 -13.67 -13.20
CA TYR A 625 -17.84 -13.20 -14.11
C TYR A 625 -17.89 -13.93 -15.46
N ILE A 626 -18.12 -15.25 -15.45
CA ILE A 626 -18.29 -16.06 -16.67
C ILE A 626 -19.45 -15.54 -17.52
N LEU A 627 -20.58 -15.18 -16.91
CA LEU A 627 -21.76 -14.66 -17.61
C LEU A 627 -21.54 -13.29 -18.28
N LEU A 628 -20.64 -12.45 -17.77
CA LEU A 628 -20.36 -11.15 -18.38
C LEU A 628 -19.53 -11.26 -19.66
N LYS A 629 -18.87 -12.39 -19.89
CA LYS A 629 -17.89 -12.56 -20.96
C LYS A 629 -18.54 -13.23 -22.19
N PRO A 630 -18.40 -12.65 -23.39
CA PRO A 630 -18.92 -13.23 -24.61
C PRO A 630 -17.97 -14.32 -25.10
N TYR A 631 -18.07 -15.54 -24.56
CA TYR A 631 -17.36 -16.69 -25.13
C TYR A 631 -18.17 -17.35 -26.25
N GLU A 632 -17.49 -18.08 -27.14
CA GLU A 632 -18.08 -18.66 -28.34
C GLU A 632 -19.08 -19.80 -28.02
N ASN A 633 -18.75 -20.69 -27.07
CA ASN A 633 -19.58 -21.85 -26.73
C ASN A 633 -20.52 -21.58 -25.53
N LYS A 634 -21.66 -20.96 -25.81
CA LYS A 634 -22.69 -20.57 -24.83
C LYS A 634 -23.23 -21.71 -23.97
N ASP A 635 -23.43 -22.90 -24.56
CA ASP A 635 -24.00 -24.04 -23.84
C ASP A 635 -23.03 -24.59 -22.78
N LYS A 636 -21.74 -24.68 -23.11
CA LYS A 636 -20.71 -25.07 -22.12
C LYS A 636 -20.61 -24.07 -20.98
N LEU A 637 -20.67 -22.77 -21.25
CA LEU A 637 -20.65 -21.75 -20.19
C LEU A 637 -21.83 -21.89 -19.25
N LYS A 638 -23.03 -22.13 -19.80
CA LYS A 638 -24.23 -22.35 -19.00
C LYS A 638 -24.04 -23.53 -18.05
N ASN A 639 -23.53 -24.65 -18.56
CA ASN A 639 -23.21 -25.82 -17.73
C ASN A 639 -22.19 -25.49 -16.63
N PHE A 640 -21.13 -24.74 -16.95
CA PHE A 640 -20.13 -24.33 -15.94
C PHE A 640 -20.72 -23.45 -14.84
N VAL A 641 -21.61 -22.52 -15.21
CA VAL A 641 -22.31 -21.67 -14.25
C VAL A 641 -23.21 -22.53 -13.35
N GLU A 642 -23.96 -23.47 -13.92
CA GLU A 642 -24.81 -24.39 -13.15
C GLU A 642 -23.98 -25.23 -12.15
N LEU A 643 -22.87 -25.84 -12.60
CA LEU A 643 -21.97 -26.62 -11.75
C LEU A 643 -21.34 -25.81 -10.60
N LEU A 644 -20.95 -24.55 -10.85
CA LEU A 644 -20.41 -23.66 -9.80
C LEU A 644 -21.48 -23.29 -8.77
N LEU A 645 -22.72 -23.08 -9.20
CA LEU A 645 -23.85 -22.70 -8.33
C LEU A 645 -24.34 -23.89 -7.49
N GLU A 646 -24.37 -25.08 -8.07
CA GLU A 646 -24.70 -26.34 -7.38
C GLU A 646 -23.54 -26.86 -6.52
N GLY A 647 -22.31 -26.47 -6.86
CA GLY A 647 -21.09 -26.96 -6.25
C GLY A 647 -20.76 -28.41 -6.59
N THR A 648 -21.18 -28.87 -7.76
CA THR A 648 -20.98 -30.24 -8.25
C THR A 648 -19.77 -30.32 -9.19
N GLY A 649 -19.10 -31.47 -9.21
CA GLY A 649 -17.94 -31.69 -10.07
C GLY A 649 -18.33 -32.12 -11.49
N VAL A 650 -17.40 -31.97 -12.43
CA VAL A 650 -17.46 -32.53 -13.78
C VAL A 650 -16.96 -33.98 -13.78
N HIS A 651 -15.86 -34.28 -13.07
CA HIS A 651 -15.21 -35.60 -13.10
C HIS A 651 -15.44 -36.39 -11.81
N GLN A 652 -16.24 -37.48 -11.88
CA GLN A 652 -16.69 -38.36 -10.78
C GLN A 652 -17.64 -37.71 -9.75
N ASP A 653 -18.90 -38.13 -9.80
CA ASP A 653 -20.01 -37.71 -8.93
C ASP A 653 -20.19 -38.68 -7.77
N ASN A 654 -19.72 -38.32 -6.58
CA ASN A 654 -20.24 -38.88 -5.32
C ASN A 654 -20.23 -37.89 -4.16
N ILE A 655 -19.63 -36.70 -4.33
CA ILE A 655 -19.53 -35.71 -3.27
C ILE A 655 -20.37 -34.50 -3.64
N ARG A 656 -21.24 -34.14 -2.72
CA ARG A 656 -22.33 -33.20 -2.90
C ARG A 656 -22.19 -32.22 -1.74
N PRO A 657 -21.91 -30.92 -1.97
CA PRO A 657 -21.71 -29.98 -0.88
C PRO A 657 -22.98 -29.86 -0.04
N ASP A 658 -22.87 -29.47 1.22
CA ASP A 658 -24.06 -29.30 2.05
C ASP A 658 -25.05 -28.29 1.46
N TYR A 659 -26.34 -28.54 1.70
CA TYR A 659 -27.44 -27.77 1.08
C TYR A 659 -27.33 -26.26 1.32
N GLU A 660 -26.80 -25.84 2.48
CA GLU A 660 -26.61 -24.44 2.87
C GLU A 660 -25.59 -23.68 2.00
N TYR A 661 -24.68 -24.40 1.32
CA TYR A 661 -23.63 -23.82 0.49
C TYR A 661 -23.86 -24.06 -1.01
N ARG A 662 -25.13 -24.13 -1.42
CA ARG A 662 -25.58 -24.21 -2.81
C ARG A 662 -26.52 -23.07 -3.14
N ALA A 663 -26.44 -22.57 -4.37
CA ALA A 663 -27.44 -21.66 -4.91
C ALA A 663 -28.61 -22.49 -5.46
N THR A 664 -29.61 -22.76 -4.62
CA THR A 664 -30.83 -23.49 -5.04
C THR A 664 -32.02 -22.56 -5.26
N SER A 665 -31.93 -21.32 -4.78
CA SER A 665 -32.97 -20.32 -4.88
C SER A 665 -32.39 -18.91 -5.07
N PRO A 666 -33.21 -17.95 -5.55
CA PRO A 666 -32.79 -16.55 -5.61
C PRO A 666 -32.48 -15.95 -4.22
N SER A 667 -33.01 -16.54 -3.13
CA SER A 667 -32.69 -16.14 -1.76
C SER A 667 -31.21 -16.35 -1.43
N ASN A 668 -30.64 -17.50 -1.84
CA ASN A 668 -29.23 -17.79 -1.59
C ASN A 668 -28.31 -16.81 -2.33
N VAL A 669 -28.68 -16.44 -3.56
CA VAL A 669 -27.94 -15.47 -4.40
C VAL A 669 -27.96 -14.07 -3.77
N LEU A 670 -29.14 -13.62 -3.31
CA LEU A 670 -29.27 -12.32 -2.64
C LEU A 670 -28.57 -12.32 -1.28
N GLY A 671 -28.66 -13.40 -0.51
CA GLY A 671 -27.96 -13.56 0.76
C GLY A 671 -26.43 -13.46 0.60
N ALA A 672 -25.88 -14.19 -0.39
CA ALA A 672 -24.47 -14.08 -0.74
C ALA A 672 -24.09 -12.64 -1.13
N TYR A 673 -24.89 -11.97 -1.98
CA TYR A 673 -24.66 -10.58 -2.34
C TYR A 673 -24.63 -9.65 -1.12
N ILE A 674 -25.53 -9.85 -0.15
CA ILE A 674 -25.56 -9.07 1.10
C ILE A 674 -24.25 -9.25 1.89
N ARG A 675 -23.76 -10.48 2.04
CA ARG A 675 -22.48 -10.76 2.72
C ARG A 675 -21.29 -10.21 1.94
N GLN A 676 -21.25 -10.37 0.62
CA GLN A 676 -20.15 -9.92 -0.24
C GLN A 676 -19.98 -8.41 -0.23
N LYS A 677 -21.09 -7.65 -0.19
CA LYS A 677 -21.11 -6.20 0.02
C LYS A 677 -20.80 -5.77 1.45
N ASN A 678 -20.66 -6.73 2.37
CA ASN A 678 -20.39 -6.53 3.79
C ASN A 678 -21.29 -5.50 4.46
N TYR A 679 -22.61 -5.51 4.15
CA TYR A 679 -23.56 -4.54 4.73
C TYR A 679 -23.67 -4.62 6.26
N SER A 680 -23.20 -5.70 6.89
CA SER A 680 -23.14 -5.82 8.35
C SER A 680 -21.99 -5.05 9.00
N SER A 681 -21.00 -4.62 8.22
CA SER A 681 -19.84 -3.88 8.73
C SER A 681 -19.84 -2.44 8.22
N LYS A 682 -19.20 -1.55 9.00
CA LYS A 682 -18.82 -0.20 8.55
C LYS A 682 -17.57 -0.21 7.67
N GLU A 683 -16.80 -1.31 7.70
CA GLU A 683 -15.58 -1.48 6.92
C GLU A 683 -15.83 -2.33 5.67
N SER A 684 -15.34 -1.88 4.52
CA SER A 684 -15.46 -2.62 3.26
C SER A 684 -14.36 -3.67 3.07
N SER A 685 -13.72 -4.18 4.13
CA SER A 685 -12.53 -5.04 4.03
C SER A 685 -12.78 -6.34 3.23
N TYR A 686 -13.92 -6.98 3.43
CA TYR A 686 -14.31 -8.18 2.68
C TYR A 686 -14.68 -7.87 1.22
N GLU A 687 -15.48 -6.82 0.99
CA GLU A 687 -15.80 -6.33 -0.36
C GLU A 687 -14.52 -5.96 -1.14
N ASN A 688 -13.54 -5.33 -0.47
CA ASN A 688 -12.26 -4.96 -1.07
C ASN A 688 -11.45 -6.19 -1.48
N TRP A 689 -11.44 -7.25 -0.67
CA TRP A 689 -10.81 -8.52 -1.04
C TRP A 689 -11.45 -9.11 -2.30
N LEU A 690 -12.79 -9.22 -2.34
CA LEU A 690 -13.53 -9.72 -3.50
C LEU A 690 -13.35 -8.84 -4.75
N SER A 691 -13.30 -7.52 -4.57
CA SER A 691 -12.99 -6.58 -5.66
C SER A 691 -11.55 -6.78 -6.16
N GLY A 692 -10.60 -7.08 -5.28
CA GLY A 692 -9.24 -7.47 -5.65
C GLY A 692 -9.19 -8.78 -6.46
N VAL A 693 -10.05 -9.76 -6.14
CA VAL A 693 -10.22 -10.99 -6.93
C VAL A 693 -10.76 -10.65 -8.33
N LEU A 694 -11.81 -9.84 -8.42
CA LEU A 694 -12.38 -9.39 -9.69
C LEU A 694 -11.37 -8.60 -10.55
N GLN A 695 -10.56 -7.75 -9.94
CA GLN A 695 -9.44 -7.08 -10.62
C GLN A 695 -8.43 -8.09 -11.15
N SER A 696 -8.14 -9.18 -10.42
CA SER A 696 -7.25 -10.24 -10.90
C SER A 696 -7.83 -10.96 -12.13
N PHE A 697 -9.14 -11.23 -12.14
CA PHE A 697 -9.83 -11.77 -13.32
C PHE A 697 -9.79 -10.79 -14.50
N GLY A 698 -9.98 -9.50 -14.22
CA GLY A 698 -9.84 -8.41 -15.19
C GLY A 698 -8.45 -8.38 -15.84
N ARG A 699 -7.39 -8.42 -15.02
CA ARG A 699 -5.98 -8.41 -15.48
C ARG A 699 -5.63 -9.57 -16.39
N ILE A 700 -6.21 -10.75 -16.18
CA ILE A 700 -6.03 -11.90 -17.09
C ILE A 700 -6.54 -11.57 -18.48
N ASN A 701 -7.62 -10.80 -18.59
CA ASN A 701 -8.22 -10.41 -19.86
C ASN A 701 -7.68 -9.08 -20.40
N GLU A 702 -6.70 -8.45 -19.75
CA GLU A 702 -6.11 -7.22 -20.24
C GLU A 702 -5.29 -7.48 -21.52
N GLU A 703 -5.56 -6.68 -22.54
CA GLU A 703 -4.73 -6.59 -23.72
C GLU A 703 -3.43 -5.81 -23.44
N ARG A 704 -2.40 -6.02 -24.25
CA ARG A 704 -1.13 -5.30 -24.13
C ARG A 704 -1.36 -3.79 -24.26
N ARG A 705 -0.98 -3.03 -23.22
CA ARG A 705 -1.11 -1.57 -23.18
C ARG A 705 0.20 -0.89 -23.61
N VAL A 706 0.08 0.17 -24.40
CA VAL A 706 1.15 1.16 -24.66
C VAL A 706 1.09 2.24 -23.59
N THR A 707 2.23 2.54 -22.96
CA THR A 707 2.37 3.57 -21.92
C THR A 707 1.95 4.96 -22.41
N GLY A 708 1.36 5.78 -21.53
CA GLY A 708 0.91 7.15 -21.85
C GLY A 708 -0.49 7.25 -22.47
N ARG A 709 -1.20 6.13 -22.65
CA ARG A 709 -2.60 6.12 -23.12
C ARG A 709 -3.54 5.70 -21.99
N ILE A 710 -4.73 6.31 -21.98
CA ILE A 710 -5.83 5.92 -21.09
C ILE A 710 -6.59 4.80 -21.79
N TYR A 711 -6.65 3.64 -21.15
CA TYR A 711 -7.45 2.51 -21.59
C TYR A 711 -8.64 2.40 -20.65
N SER A 712 -9.85 2.45 -21.19
CA SER A 712 -11.01 1.91 -20.48
C SER A 712 -10.86 0.39 -20.45
N GLY A 713 -10.58 -0.17 -19.27
CA GLY A 713 -10.46 -1.62 -19.12
C GLY A 713 -11.74 -2.35 -19.51
N TRP A 714 -11.60 -3.54 -20.08
CA TRP A 714 -12.69 -4.47 -20.29
C TRP A 714 -12.79 -5.41 -19.09
N GLY A 715 -13.33 -4.89 -17.98
CA GLY A 715 -13.34 -5.62 -16.72
C GLY A 715 -14.40 -5.06 -15.78
N ALA A 716 -15.02 -5.97 -15.06
CA ALA A 716 -15.74 -5.64 -13.86
C ALA A 716 -14.75 -5.71 -12.70
N GLU A 717 -14.48 -4.55 -12.12
CA GLU A 717 -13.46 -4.36 -11.09
C GLU A 717 -14.06 -4.31 -9.67
N ASP A 718 -15.39 -4.38 -9.58
CA ASP A 718 -16.18 -4.33 -8.35
C ASP A 718 -17.42 -5.23 -8.42
N LEU A 719 -18.05 -5.47 -7.27
CA LEU A 719 -19.28 -6.27 -7.21
C LEU A 719 -20.45 -5.60 -7.93
N SER A 720 -20.50 -4.27 -7.98
CA SER A 720 -21.62 -3.54 -8.59
C SER A 720 -21.65 -3.66 -10.12
N SER A 721 -20.51 -3.88 -10.77
CA SER A 721 -20.41 -4.18 -12.20
C SER A 721 -20.83 -5.61 -12.54
N MET A 722 -20.90 -6.52 -11.56
CA MET A 722 -21.46 -7.88 -11.69
C MET A 722 -22.99 -7.94 -11.60
N ASN A 723 -23.67 -6.83 -11.27
CA ASN A 723 -25.12 -6.82 -10.99
C ASN A 723 -25.98 -7.44 -12.10
N LYS A 724 -25.58 -7.30 -13.37
CA LYS A 724 -26.29 -7.94 -14.50
C LYS A 724 -26.33 -9.46 -14.34
N SER A 725 -25.21 -10.08 -14.00
CA SER A 725 -25.09 -11.52 -13.81
C SER A 725 -25.82 -12.01 -12.56
N TYR A 726 -25.76 -11.28 -11.45
CA TYR A 726 -26.56 -11.62 -10.25
C TYR A 726 -28.05 -11.64 -10.54
N VAL A 727 -28.53 -10.63 -11.26
CA VAL A 727 -29.94 -10.53 -11.67
C VAL A 727 -30.30 -11.68 -12.61
N GLU A 728 -29.43 -12.02 -13.56
CA GLU A 728 -29.65 -13.15 -14.46
C GLU A 728 -29.78 -14.48 -13.71
N ILE A 729 -28.84 -14.78 -12.79
CA ILE A 729 -28.88 -15.99 -11.97
C ILE A 729 -30.14 -16.01 -11.08
N GLY A 730 -30.48 -14.87 -10.46
CA GLY A 730 -31.69 -14.74 -9.65
C GLY A 730 -32.98 -14.96 -10.43
N ILE A 731 -33.05 -14.52 -11.69
CA ILE A 731 -34.17 -14.80 -12.58
C ILE A 731 -34.20 -16.28 -12.99
N ALA A 732 -33.03 -16.89 -13.28
CA ALA A 732 -32.94 -18.28 -13.70
C ALA A 732 -33.57 -19.24 -12.68
N TYR A 733 -33.30 -19.04 -11.38
CA TYR A 733 -33.87 -19.79 -10.26
C TYR A 733 -35.26 -19.32 -9.80
N SER A 734 -35.79 -18.24 -10.37
CA SER A 734 -37.16 -17.81 -10.06
C SER A 734 -38.18 -18.74 -10.72
N SER A 735 -39.21 -19.13 -9.97
CA SER A 735 -40.33 -19.90 -10.51
C SER A 735 -41.14 -19.05 -11.50
N SER A 736 -41.65 -19.71 -12.55
CA SER A 736 -42.62 -19.11 -13.47
C SER A 736 -43.99 -18.92 -12.83
N ASP A 737 -44.30 -19.67 -11.78
CA ASP A 737 -45.66 -19.78 -11.23
C ASP A 737 -45.85 -18.94 -9.96
N ASP A 738 -44.82 -18.85 -9.10
CA ASP A 738 -44.94 -18.19 -7.79
C ASP A 738 -43.79 -17.24 -7.43
N LYS A 739 -44.10 -16.31 -6.52
CA LYS A 739 -43.09 -15.42 -5.89
C LYS A 739 -42.23 -16.21 -4.90
N TRP A 740 -40.93 -15.97 -4.91
CA TRP A 740 -40.02 -16.46 -3.87
C TRP A 740 -39.93 -15.46 -2.70
N GLN A 741 -39.45 -15.94 -1.55
CA GLN A 741 -39.19 -15.14 -0.35
C GLN A 741 -37.76 -15.38 0.14
N LEU A 742 -37.21 -14.43 0.89
CA LEU A 742 -35.93 -14.64 1.58
C LEU A 742 -36.05 -15.74 2.62
N ASP A 743 -34.98 -16.51 2.79
CA ASP A 743 -34.89 -17.52 3.83
C ASP A 743 -35.05 -16.88 5.22
N LYS A 744 -35.62 -17.63 6.16
CA LYS A 744 -35.95 -17.12 7.50
C LYS A 744 -34.75 -16.47 8.19
N ARG A 745 -33.56 -17.10 8.13
CA ARG A 745 -32.33 -16.54 8.70
C ARG A 745 -31.97 -15.17 8.11
N TRP A 746 -32.08 -14.98 6.80
CA TRP A 746 -31.84 -13.67 6.16
C TRP A 746 -32.93 -12.65 6.50
N GLN A 747 -34.18 -13.07 6.64
CA GLN A 747 -35.24 -12.18 7.13
C GLN A 747 -34.93 -11.71 8.57
N ASP A 748 -34.47 -12.61 9.44
CA ASP A 748 -34.13 -12.30 10.82
C ASP A 748 -32.91 -11.35 10.89
N ILE A 749 -31.88 -11.56 10.05
CA ILE A 749 -30.72 -10.65 9.91
C ILE A 749 -31.15 -9.25 9.45
N ILE A 750 -32.03 -9.16 8.44
CA ILE A 750 -32.53 -7.88 7.94
C ILE A 750 -33.37 -7.17 9.00
N LYS A 751 -34.09 -7.91 9.84
CA LYS A 751 -34.91 -7.34 10.90
C LYS A 751 -34.11 -6.95 12.15
N SER A 752 -32.94 -7.54 12.35
CA SER A 752 -32.07 -7.25 13.49
C SER A 752 -31.17 -6.03 13.26
N ASP A 753 -30.37 -5.69 14.27
CA ASP A 753 -29.34 -4.63 14.21
C ASP A 753 -28.02 -5.10 13.59
N ALA A 754 -27.97 -6.33 13.07
CA ALA A 754 -26.80 -6.86 12.39
C ALA A 754 -26.46 -6.09 11.10
N ILE A 755 -27.46 -5.46 10.46
CA ILE A 755 -27.27 -4.51 9.38
C ILE A 755 -27.81 -3.16 9.85
N ASP A 756 -26.97 -2.14 9.76
CA ASP A 756 -27.33 -0.81 10.25
C ASP A 756 -28.33 -0.09 9.31
N HIS A 757 -28.88 1.02 9.79
CA HIS A 757 -29.94 1.71 9.07
C HIS A 757 -29.46 2.31 7.72
N ALA A 758 -28.23 2.81 7.66
CA ALA A 758 -27.63 3.32 6.45
C ALA A 758 -27.40 2.21 5.41
N ASN A 759 -26.86 1.07 5.82
CA ASN A 759 -26.56 -0.07 4.95
C ASN A 759 -27.84 -0.75 4.43
N LYS A 760 -28.93 -0.77 5.21
CA LYS A 760 -30.27 -1.16 4.72
C LYS A 760 -30.76 -0.25 3.59
N ASN A 761 -30.52 1.06 3.67
CA ASN A 761 -30.86 1.99 2.60
C ASN A 761 -30.01 1.76 1.33
N TRP A 762 -28.72 1.47 1.48
CA TRP A 762 -27.85 1.08 0.37
C TRP A 762 -28.31 -0.21 -0.30
N LEU A 763 -28.68 -1.23 0.49
CA LEU A 763 -29.27 -2.47 -0.01
C LEU A 763 -30.55 -2.20 -0.81
N ILE A 764 -31.47 -1.35 -0.31
CA ILE A 764 -32.67 -0.93 -1.05
C ILE A 764 -32.30 -0.28 -2.40
N SER A 765 -31.25 0.55 -2.43
CA SER A 765 -30.79 1.20 -3.66
C SER A 765 -30.30 0.18 -4.69
N ASP A 766 -29.50 -0.80 -4.25
CA ASP A 766 -29.01 -1.87 -5.12
C ASP A 766 -30.14 -2.78 -5.62
N LEU A 767 -31.10 -3.13 -4.75
CA LEU A 767 -32.28 -3.89 -5.14
C LEU A 767 -33.16 -3.15 -6.17
N LYS A 768 -33.29 -1.82 -6.05
CA LYS A 768 -33.97 -1.00 -7.09
C LYS A 768 -33.19 -1.02 -8.41
N ARG A 769 -31.86 -1.02 -8.36
CA ARG A 769 -31.00 -1.15 -9.54
C ARG A 769 -31.19 -2.52 -10.19
N TRP A 770 -31.29 -3.59 -9.41
CA TRP A 770 -31.59 -4.95 -9.87
C TRP A 770 -32.94 -5.03 -10.59
N ILE A 771 -33.99 -4.37 -10.05
CA ILE A 771 -35.29 -4.26 -10.73
C ILE A 771 -35.15 -3.56 -12.09
N ASN A 772 -34.38 -2.47 -12.15
CA ASN A 772 -34.17 -1.74 -13.41
C ASN A 772 -33.40 -2.57 -14.45
N ILE A 773 -32.39 -3.34 -14.04
CA ILE A 773 -31.67 -4.30 -14.90
C ILE A 773 -32.64 -5.35 -15.43
N ALA A 774 -33.40 -6.02 -14.56
CA ALA A 774 -34.36 -7.06 -14.92
C ALA A 774 -35.44 -6.56 -15.92
N ARG A 775 -35.78 -5.28 -15.90
CA ARG A 775 -36.74 -4.67 -16.84
C ARG A 775 -36.13 -4.33 -18.21
N LYS A 776 -34.87 -3.91 -18.24
CA LYS A 776 -34.20 -3.37 -19.44
C LYS A 776 -33.53 -4.45 -20.27
N ASP A 777 -32.78 -5.34 -19.62
CA ASP A 777 -32.03 -6.38 -20.30
C ASP A 777 -32.94 -7.53 -20.74
N LYS A 778 -32.73 -7.99 -21.98
CA LYS A 778 -33.47 -9.11 -22.59
C LYS A 778 -32.57 -10.21 -23.13
N ASP A 779 -31.25 -9.98 -23.10
CA ASP A 779 -30.24 -10.91 -23.57
C ASP A 779 -29.58 -11.59 -22.36
N PHE A 780 -30.28 -12.62 -21.86
CA PHE A 780 -29.80 -13.53 -20.81
C PHE A 780 -29.39 -14.87 -21.44
N LEU A 781 -28.34 -15.48 -20.92
CA LEU A 781 -27.75 -16.75 -21.35
C LEU A 781 -28.43 -17.97 -20.70
N LEU A 782 -28.75 -17.89 -19.41
CA LEU A 782 -29.13 -19.06 -18.61
C LEU A 782 -30.51 -19.66 -18.91
N PHE A 783 -31.43 -18.92 -19.54
CA PHE A 783 -32.82 -19.38 -19.75
C PHE A 783 -33.39 -18.99 -21.11
N ASN A 784 -34.33 -19.80 -21.60
CA ASN A 784 -34.91 -19.67 -22.93
C ASN A 784 -35.77 -18.42 -23.07
N LYS A 785 -35.78 -17.82 -24.28
CA LYS A 785 -36.54 -16.59 -24.59
C LYS A 785 -38.05 -16.68 -24.30
N SER A 786 -38.63 -17.88 -24.36
CA SER A 786 -40.06 -18.13 -24.09
C SER A 786 -40.44 -18.01 -22.61
N GLU A 787 -39.51 -18.26 -21.68
CA GLU A 787 -39.76 -18.29 -20.23
C GLU A 787 -39.39 -16.97 -19.53
N ILE A 788 -38.78 -16.03 -20.25
CA ILE A 788 -38.25 -14.77 -19.68
C ILE A 788 -39.34 -13.96 -18.97
N ARG A 789 -40.50 -13.77 -19.61
CA ARG A 789 -41.53 -12.85 -19.10
C ARG A 789 -42.10 -13.26 -17.73
N PRO A 790 -42.58 -14.51 -17.51
CA PRO A 790 -43.11 -14.91 -16.21
C PRO A 790 -42.04 -14.89 -15.11
N LYS A 791 -40.84 -15.41 -15.38
CA LYS A 791 -39.73 -15.43 -14.40
C LYS A 791 -39.28 -14.02 -13.99
N VAL A 792 -39.11 -13.11 -14.95
CA VAL A 792 -38.75 -11.70 -14.68
C VAL A 792 -39.83 -11.01 -13.84
N HIS A 793 -41.11 -11.23 -14.17
CA HIS A 793 -42.23 -10.64 -13.42
C HIS A 793 -42.24 -11.10 -11.96
N ASN A 794 -42.09 -12.40 -11.73
CA ASN A 794 -42.08 -12.97 -10.38
C ASN A 794 -40.83 -12.54 -9.60
N TYR A 795 -39.66 -12.51 -10.25
CA TYR A 795 -38.42 -11.99 -9.66
C TYR A 795 -38.60 -10.54 -9.19
N ILE A 796 -39.11 -9.65 -10.05
CA ILE A 796 -39.37 -8.24 -9.70
C ILE A 796 -40.36 -8.14 -8.55
N LYS A 797 -41.45 -8.93 -8.57
CA LYS A 797 -42.44 -8.95 -7.48
C LYS A 797 -41.80 -9.36 -6.14
N SER A 798 -40.95 -10.37 -6.14
CA SER A 798 -40.22 -10.83 -4.94
C SER A 798 -39.27 -9.76 -4.41
N ILE A 799 -38.45 -9.14 -5.26
CA ILE A 799 -37.55 -8.05 -4.85
C ILE A 799 -38.33 -6.86 -4.28
N ILE A 800 -39.48 -6.50 -4.88
CA ILE A 800 -40.36 -5.44 -4.34
C ILE A 800 -40.89 -5.83 -2.95
N ALA A 801 -41.27 -7.09 -2.73
CA ALA A 801 -41.73 -7.56 -1.43
C ALA A 801 -40.61 -7.47 -0.37
N ILE A 802 -39.36 -7.78 -0.74
CA ILE A 802 -38.20 -7.66 0.14
C ILE A 802 -37.90 -6.19 0.46
N ILE A 803 -37.95 -5.29 -0.53
CA ILE A 803 -37.81 -3.84 -0.30
C ILE A 803 -38.87 -3.35 0.68
N ARG A 804 -40.13 -3.81 0.55
CA ARG A 804 -41.20 -3.47 1.48
C ARG A 804 -40.94 -4.00 2.88
N LEU A 805 -40.44 -5.23 3.01
CA LEU A 805 -40.05 -5.80 4.29
C LEU A 805 -39.00 -4.94 5.00
N ILE A 806 -37.90 -4.60 4.29
CA ILE A 806 -36.83 -3.76 4.85
C ILE A 806 -37.39 -2.39 5.28
N LYS A 807 -38.17 -1.75 4.41
CA LYS A 807 -38.76 -0.44 4.70
C LYS A 807 -39.69 -0.46 5.89
N ASN A 808 -40.63 -1.39 5.94
CA ASN A 808 -41.58 -1.47 7.06
C ASN A 808 -40.84 -1.65 8.39
N THR A 809 -39.82 -2.51 8.44
CA THR A 809 -39.02 -2.69 9.66
C THR A 809 -38.20 -1.45 10.03
N GLN A 810 -37.69 -0.71 9.05
CA GLN A 810 -37.02 0.57 9.32
C GLN A 810 -38.00 1.62 9.82
N ASP A 811 -39.16 1.73 9.18
CA ASP A 811 -40.21 2.68 9.52
C ASP A 811 -40.74 2.42 10.94
N GLU A 812 -41.01 1.16 11.30
CA GLU A 812 -41.38 0.74 12.67
C GLU A 812 -40.32 1.18 13.69
N ARG A 813 -39.04 0.88 13.45
CA ARG A 813 -37.94 1.28 14.35
C ARG A 813 -37.80 2.80 14.48
N VAL A 814 -37.92 3.56 13.39
CA VAL A 814 -37.88 5.03 13.42
C VAL A 814 -39.09 5.58 14.19
N SER A 815 -40.25 4.97 14.05
CA SER A 815 -41.45 5.38 14.79
C SER A 815 -41.30 5.16 16.29
N GLU A 816 -40.72 4.04 16.72
CA GLU A 816 -40.50 3.69 18.13
C GLU A 816 -39.31 4.43 18.77
N ALA A 817 -38.31 4.85 17.97
CA ALA A 817 -37.13 5.50 18.49
C ALA A 817 -37.46 6.88 19.10
N ALA A 818 -36.90 7.12 20.30
CA ALA A 818 -36.95 8.42 20.96
C ALA A 818 -36.13 9.46 20.19
N LEU A 819 -36.47 10.74 20.38
CA LEU A 819 -35.69 11.85 19.85
C LEU A 819 -34.34 11.94 20.59
N ASP A 820 -33.29 12.19 19.82
CA ASP A 820 -31.94 12.41 20.32
C ASP A 820 -31.78 13.87 20.73
N GLU A 821 -32.05 14.14 22.01
CA GLU A 821 -31.96 15.48 22.60
C GLU A 821 -30.53 16.06 22.53
N ASP A 822 -29.51 15.21 22.68
CA ASP A 822 -28.11 15.63 22.56
C ASP A 822 -27.82 16.12 21.14
N ARG A 823 -28.34 15.42 20.12
CA ARG A 823 -28.20 15.83 18.72
C ARG A 823 -28.96 17.13 18.43
N LEU A 824 -30.18 17.28 18.93
CA LEU A 824 -30.93 18.54 18.78
C LEU A 824 -30.17 19.70 19.45
N GLN A 825 -29.56 19.46 20.61
CA GLN A 825 -28.71 20.45 21.27
C GLN A 825 -27.44 20.76 20.48
N GLU A 826 -26.83 19.77 19.82
CA GLU A 826 -25.68 19.96 18.94
C GLU A 826 -26.02 20.87 17.75
N LEU A 827 -27.16 20.60 17.08
CA LEU A 827 -27.69 21.45 16.01
C LEU A 827 -27.99 22.86 16.53
N ALA A 828 -28.57 22.98 17.72
CA ALA A 828 -28.85 24.26 18.35
C ALA A 828 -27.58 25.07 18.65
N ARG A 829 -26.50 24.42 19.10
CA ARG A 829 -25.19 25.07 19.28
C ARG A 829 -24.58 25.50 17.94
N ALA A 830 -24.64 24.65 16.92
CA ALA A 830 -24.16 24.99 15.57
C ALA A 830 -24.90 26.20 14.97
N CYS A 831 -26.21 26.26 15.17
CA CYS A 831 -27.06 27.38 14.74
C CYS A 831 -26.83 28.65 15.56
N SER A 832 -26.29 28.57 16.78
CA SER A 832 -25.97 29.73 17.62
C SER A 832 -24.68 30.45 17.20
N ASN A 833 -23.88 29.88 16.28
CA ASN A 833 -22.56 30.41 15.93
C ASN A 833 -22.59 31.79 15.24
N PHE A 834 -23.66 32.13 14.50
CA PHE A 834 -23.72 33.42 13.80
C PHE A 834 -23.77 34.62 14.75
N VAL A 835 -24.27 34.44 15.97
CA VAL A 835 -24.31 35.48 17.01
C VAL A 835 -22.91 35.73 17.60
N LYS A 836 -22.04 34.70 17.62
CA LYS A 836 -20.69 34.76 18.20
C LYS A 836 -19.62 35.31 17.23
N GLY A 837 -19.96 35.53 15.96
CA GLY A 837 -19.02 35.99 14.94
C GLY A 837 -18.43 37.38 15.26
N SER A 838 -17.13 37.57 15.01
CA SER A 838 -16.45 38.86 15.21
C SER A 838 -16.79 39.89 14.13
N GLU A 839 -17.16 39.45 12.93
CA GLU A 839 -17.55 40.33 11.82
C GLU A 839 -19.07 40.49 11.73
N ARG A 840 -19.55 41.72 11.92
CA ARG A 840 -20.97 42.06 11.80
C ARG A 840 -21.33 42.25 10.33
N LYS A 841 -22.20 41.39 9.78
CA LYS A 841 -22.76 41.54 8.44
C LYS A 841 -23.98 42.47 8.43
N PHE A 842 -24.41 42.90 7.24
CA PHE A 842 -25.65 43.66 7.07
C PHE A 842 -26.87 42.77 7.35
N PRO A 843 -27.92 43.25 8.05
CA PRO A 843 -28.14 44.63 8.53
C PRO A 843 -27.55 44.95 9.92
N LEU A 844 -26.99 43.96 10.63
CA LEU A 844 -26.49 44.13 12.00
C LEU A 844 -25.35 45.15 12.12
N ASN A 845 -24.53 45.30 11.07
CA ASN A 845 -23.46 46.29 10.99
C ASN A 845 -23.92 47.77 11.07
N LEU A 846 -25.22 48.02 10.86
CA LEU A 846 -25.79 49.36 10.96
C LEU A 846 -25.96 49.80 12.42
N PHE A 847 -26.20 48.87 13.33
CA PHE A 847 -26.51 49.13 14.73
C PHE A 847 -25.28 49.50 15.56
N ARG A 848 -25.45 50.45 16.48
CA ARG A 848 -24.38 50.86 17.41
C ARG A 848 -23.98 49.72 18.35
N HIS A 849 -24.99 49.06 18.92
CA HIS A 849 -24.80 47.93 19.81
C HIS A 849 -25.45 46.67 19.22
N THR A 850 -24.66 45.62 19.05
CA THR A 850 -25.19 44.27 18.82
C THR A 850 -24.59 43.38 19.89
N GLY A 851 -25.44 42.78 20.68
CA GLY A 851 -25.03 42.03 21.86
C GLY A 851 -25.95 40.86 22.15
N PHE A 852 -25.77 40.32 23.34
CA PHE A 852 -26.67 39.32 23.90
C PHE A 852 -26.92 39.63 25.37
N SER A 853 -28.12 39.30 25.84
CA SER A 853 -28.53 39.46 27.24
C SER A 853 -29.38 38.27 27.69
N PRO A 854 -29.57 38.08 29.02
CA PRO A 854 -30.48 37.06 29.52
C PRO A 854 -31.89 37.28 28.97
N GLU A 855 -32.58 36.17 28.68
CA GLU A 855 -33.93 36.21 28.15
C GLU A 855 -34.87 37.11 28.98
N SER A 856 -35.60 37.99 28.29
CA SER A 856 -36.51 38.96 28.90
C SER A 856 -37.81 39.05 28.11
N LYS A 857 -38.87 39.57 28.72
CA LYS A 857 -40.18 39.79 28.06
C LYS A 857 -40.14 40.72 26.85
N GLU A 858 -39.04 41.45 26.66
CA GLU A 858 -38.85 42.37 25.54
C GLU A 858 -38.26 41.69 24.30
N HIS A 859 -37.85 40.42 24.40
CA HIS A 859 -37.38 39.64 23.25
C HIS A 859 -38.57 38.96 22.56
N GLU A 860 -38.70 39.18 21.25
CA GLU A 860 -39.69 38.49 20.42
C GLU A 860 -39.11 37.18 19.89
N GLU A 861 -39.94 36.13 19.82
CA GLU A 861 -39.55 34.82 19.33
C GLU A 861 -39.83 34.67 17.83
N TYR A 862 -38.83 34.17 17.09
CA TYR A 862 -38.88 33.95 15.65
C TYR A 862 -38.54 32.52 15.30
N ASN A 863 -39.40 31.88 14.50
CA ASN A 863 -39.30 30.46 14.16
C ASN A 863 -39.09 30.26 12.65
N LEU A 864 -38.07 29.48 12.30
CA LEU A 864 -37.79 29.00 10.94
C LEU A 864 -38.12 27.49 10.87
N ASN A 865 -39.04 27.13 9.98
CA ASN A 865 -39.55 25.76 9.88
C ASN A 865 -39.04 25.08 8.60
N PHE A 866 -38.33 23.95 8.76
CA PHE A 866 -38.03 23.03 7.66
C PHE A 866 -39.08 21.92 7.63
N LYS A 867 -39.89 21.90 6.57
CA LYS A 867 -40.89 20.85 6.32
C LYS A 867 -40.22 19.58 5.79
N ASP A 868 -40.93 18.46 5.87
CA ASP A 868 -40.50 17.15 5.38
C ASP A 868 -39.17 16.66 5.98
N TYR A 869 -38.85 17.07 7.20
CA TYR A 869 -37.62 16.66 7.88
C TYR A 869 -37.77 15.25 8.44
N ARG A 870 -36.86 14.35 8.08
CA ARG A 870 -36.99 12.94 8.47
C ARG A 870 -36.58 12.72 9.92
N LYS A 871 -37.45 12.06 10.69
CA LYS A 871 -37.24 11.71 12.09
C LYS A 871 -35.97 10.86 12.28
N GLU A 872 -35.67 9.96 11.33
CA GLU A 872 -34.48 9.08 11.34
C GLU A 872 -33.16 9.83 11.61
N LYS A 873 -33.05 11.10 11.20
CA LYS A 873 -31.84 11.91 11.36
C LYS A 873 -31.57 12.37 12.79
N ILE A 874 -32.59 12.35 13.65
CA ILE A 874 -32.61 12.91 15.01
C ILE A 874 -33.17 11.91 16.01
N SER A 875 -33.04 10.61 15.71
CA SER A 875 -33.48 9.51 16.58
C SER A 875 -32.29 8.80 17.23
N VAL A 876 -32.46 8.44 18.50
CA VAL A 876 -31.46 7.69 19.27
C VAL A 876 -31.26 6.31 18.66
N GLY A 877 -30.01 5.89 18.49
CA GLY A 877 -29.67 4.55 18.00
C GLY A 877 -29.90 4.31 16.50
N ILE A 878 -30.26 5.35 15.72
CA ILE A 878 -30.47 5.24 14.27
C ILE A 878 -29.30 5.83 13.49
N SER A 879 -28.55 4.98 12.78
CA SER A 879 -27.49 5.40 11.86
C SER A 879 -28.05 5.94 10.54
N ALA A 880 -28.60 7.15 10.55
CA ALA A 880 -29.10 7.79 9.34
C ALA A 880 -27.97 8.33 8.44
N SER A 881 -28.18 8.31 7.12
CA SER A 881 -27.29 8.99 6.17
C SER A 881 -27.54 10.50 6.24
N ARG A 882 -26.54 11.24 6.74
CA ARG A 882 -26.60 12.69 6.95
C ARG A 882 -25.69 13.42 5.96
N PRO A 883 -26.10 14.57 5.40
CA PRO A 883 -25.20 15.43 4.63
C PRO A 883 -24.02 15.91 5.50
N ILE A 884 -22.80 15.91 4.96
CA ILE A 884 -21.58 16.33 5.67
C ILE A 884 -21.70 17.77 6.20
N ASN A 885 -22.45 18.63 5.50
CA ASN A 885 -22.60 20.06 5.79
C ASN A 885 -23.99 20.43 6.36
N GLU A 886 -24.71 19.49 6.96
CA GLU A 886 -26.06 19.73 7.50
C GLU A 886 -26.08 20.87 8.52
N GLU A 887 -25.13 20.88 9.46
CA GLU A 887 -25.00 21.92 10.50
C GLU A 887 -24.71 23.31 9.91
N GLU A 888 -23.80 23.38 8.93
CA GLU A 888 -23.46 24.63 8.26
C GLU A 888 -24.65 25.18 7.45
N PHE A 889 -25.38 24.29 6.77
CA PHE A 889 -26.57 24.65 6.01
C PHE A 889 -27.68 25.21 6.93
N LEU A 890 -27.97 24.55 8.04
CA LEU A 890 -28.97 25.00 9.01
C LEU A 890 -28.56 26.33 9.66
N SER A 891 -27.30 26.46 10.06
CA SER A 891 -26.76 27.67 10.69
C SER A 891 -26.84 28.88 9.75
N LYS A 892 -26.42 28.75 8.48
CA LYS A 892 -26.52 29.83 7.48
C LYS A 892 -27.97 30.20 7.16
N SER A 893 -28.87 29.22 7.15
CA SER A 893 -30.30 29.46 6.91
C SER A 893 -30.92 30.27 8.04
N LEU A 894 -30.57 29.95 9.30
CA LEU A 894 -31.03 30.70 10.47
C LEU A 894 -30.42 32.11 10.52
N GLU A 895 -29.13 32.25 10.22
CA GLU A 895 -28.43 33.54 10.10
C GLU A 895 -29.16 34.46 9.09
N GLN A 896 -29.44 33.93 7.90
CA GLN A 896 -30.14 34.69 6.87
C GLN A 896 -31.56 35.06 7.31
N PHE A 897 -32.29 34.13 7.93
CA PHE A 897 -33.63 34.41 8.43
C PHE A 897 -33.64 35.49 9.51
N ALA A 898 -32.67 35.49 10.43
CA ALA A 898 -32.52 36.53 11.44
C ALA A 898 -32.25 37.91 10.81
N TYR A 899 -31.40 37.97 9.78
CA TYR A 899 -31.11 39.21 9.06
C TYR A 899 -32.33 39.75 8.31
N ASP A 900 -33.10 38.86 7.69
CA ASP A 900 -34.34 39.21 7.01
C ASP A 900 -35.38 39.73 8.01
N LYS A 901 -35.45 39.19 9.24
CA LYS A 901 -36.33 39.72 10.29
C LYS A 901 -35.91 41.11 10.79
N VAL A 902 -34.62 41.34 10.99
CA VAL A 902 -34.12 42.69 11.33
C VAL A 902 -34.48 43.68 10.22
N LEU A 903 -34.34 43.29 8.95
CA LEU A 903 -34.73 44.13 7.81
C LEU A 903 -36.25 44.40 7.78
N ASP A 904 -37.09 43.40 8.02
CA ASP A 904 -38.55 43.56 8.08
C ASP A 904 -38.94 44.56 9.17
N ILE A 905 -38.31 44.49 10.35
CA ILE A 905 -38.52 45.47 11.44
C ILE A 905 -38.10 46.87 11.02
N ILE A 906 -36.94 47.03 10.38
CA ILE A 906 -36.48 48.32 9.85
C ILE A 906 -37.47 48.87 8.82
N LEU A 907 -37.97 48.03 7.91
CA LEU A 907 -38.90 48.41 6.85
C LEU A 907 -40.29 48.79 7.36
N ARG A 908 -40.70 48.26 8.52
CA ARG A 908 -41.96 48.58 9.20
C ARG A 908 -41.86 49.73 10.20
N SER A 909 -40.67 50.29 10.41
CA SER A 909 -40.49 51.43 11.32
C SER A 909 -41.34 52.64 10.88
N SER A 910 -41.83 53.42 11.83
CA SER A 910 -42.67 54.58 11.55
C SER A 910 -41.92 55.63 10.73
N THR A 911 -42.42 55.96 9.55
CA THR A 911 -41.82 56.96 8.67
C THR A 911 -42.24 58.35 9.10
N THR A 912 -41.29 59.29 9.08
CA THR A 912 -41.54 60.69 9.43
C THR A 912 -42.12 61.46 8.24
N ARG A 913 -41.70 61.11 7.02
CA ARG A 913 -42.15 61.68 5.75
C ARG A 913 -42.03 60.68 4.62
N ASP A 914 -42.94 60.80 3.67
CA ASP A 914 -42.95 60.01 2.44
C ASP A 914 -42.64 60.93 1.25
N PHE A 915 -41.74 60.49 0.39
CA PHE A 915 -41.34 61.16 -0.84
C PHE A 915 -41.61 60.25 -2.02
N SER A 916 -42.16 60.83 -3.09
CA SER A 916 -42.39 60.15 -4.36
C SER A 916 -41.66 60.90 -5.48
N PHE A 917 -40.95 60.17 -6.34
CA PHE A 917 -40.21 60.71 -7.47
C PHE A 917 -40.67 60.05 -8.77
N ASP A 918 -40.77 60.82 -9.85
CA ASP A 918 -41.24 60.30 -11.15
C ASP A 918 -40.13 59.58 -11.95
N THR A 919 -38.86 59.87 -11.66
CA THR A 919 -37.70 59.26 -12.32
C THR A 919 -36.53 59.07 -11.37
N ILE A 920 -35.63 58.13 -11.69
CA ILE A 920 -34.41 57.90 -10.90
C ILE A 920 -33.47 59.12 -10.94
N ASP A 921 -33.41 59.85 -12.05
CA ASP A 921 -32.59 61.06 -12.17
C ASP A 921 -33.11 62.20 -11.28
N HIS A 922 -34.44 62.34 -11.17
CA HIS A 922 -35.05 63.30 -10.24
C HIS A 922 -34.69 62.93 -8.80
N PHE A 923 -34.81 61.65 -8.44
CA PHE A 923 -34.38 61.15 -7.13
C PHE A 923 -32.89 61.44 -6.85
N LEU A 924 -31.99 61.11 -7.79
CA LEU A 924 -30.55 61.32 -7.65
C LEU A 924 -30.19 62.80 -7.47
N ASN A 925 -30.85 63.70 -8.20
CA ASN A 925 -30.65 65.15 -8.06
C ASN A 925 -31.14 65.69 -6.71
N SER A 926 -32.15 65.08 -6.09
CA SER A 926 -32.68 65.49 -4.79
C SER A 926 -31.90 64.94 -3.58
N ILE A 927 -30.95 64.01 -3.77
CA ILE A 927 -30.18 63.40 -2.67
C ILE A 927 -29.45 64.44 -1.80
N PRO A 928 -28.76 65.48 -2.33
CA PRO A 928 -28.08 66.46 -1.50
C PRO A 928 -29.02 67.19 -0.53
N GLU A 929 -30.21 67.58 -1.00
CA GLU A 929 -31.22 68.25 -0.16
C GLU A 929 -31.83 67.30 0.88
N LEU A 930 -32.12 66.05 0.50
CA LEU A 930 -32.68 65.05 1.41
C LEU A 930 -31.70 64.63 2.50
N THR A 931 -30.40 64.67 2.21
CA THR A 931 -29.35 64.22 3.13
C THR A 931 -28.74 65.34 3.98
N GLU A 932 -28.93 66.62 3.63
CA GLU A 932 -28.39 67.77 4.38
C GLU A 932 -28.77 67.76 5.87
N ARG A 933 -29.97 67.24 6.18
CA ARG A 933 -30.50 67.15 7.55
C ARG A 933 -30.15 65.85 8.28
N LEU A 934 -29.50 64.90 7.60
CA LEU A 934 -29.20 63.56 8.11
C LEU A 934 -27.70 63.41 8.38
N ARG A 935 -27.33 63.08 9.62
CA ARG A 935 -25.95 62.70 9.96
C ARG A 935 -25.67 61.26 9.55
N ASN A 936 -24.59 61.02 8.81
CA ASN A 936 -24.19 59.71 8.29
C ASN A 936 -25.37 58.96 7.64
N PRO A 937 -25.90 59.47 6.53
CA PRO A 937 -27.12 58.96 5.96
C PRO A 937 -26.91 57.56 5.35
N VAL A 938 -27.94 56.73 5.48
CA VAL A 938 -28.01 55.35 4.98
C VAL A 938 -29.30 55.20 4.19
N LEU A 939 -29.18 54.68 2.97
CA LEU A 939 -30.31 54.33 2.12
C LEU A 939 -30.39 52.81 1.99
N ILE A 940 -31.53 52.25 2.38
CA ILE A 940 -31.87 50.84 2.17
C ILE A 940 -32.86 50.77 1.02
N ILE A 941 -32.40 50.23 -0.11
CA ILE A 941 -33.19 50.14 -1.33
C ILE A 941 -33.98 48.84 -1.32
N GLY A 942 -35.30 48.96 -1.32
CA GLY A 942 -36.19 47.82 -1.52
C GLY A 942 -36.38 47.50 -2.99
N ASP A 943 -36.76 48.50 -3.78
CA ASP A 943 -37.16 48.31 -5.17
C ASP A 943 -36.06 47.64 -6.02
N ARG A 944 -36.44 46.57 -6.73
CA ARG A 944 -35.52 45.74 -7.50
C ARG A 944 -35.04 46.44 -8.78
N GLU A 945 -35.88 47.25 -9.42
CA GLU A 945 -35.54 47.99 -10.63
C GLU A 945 -34.57 49.12 -10.30
N ILE A 946 -34.83 49.89 -9.24
CA ILE A 946 -33.92 50.93 -8.74
C ILE A 946 -32.56 50.33 -8.38
N LYS A 947 -32.56 49.20 -7.66
CA LYS A 947 -31.34 48.48 -7.27
C LYS A 947 -30.53 48.02 -8.48
N THR A 948 -31.19 47.61 -9.56
CA THR A 948 -30.54 47.17 -10.80
C THR A 948 -29.99 48.37 -11.57
N LYS A 949 -30.79 49.44 -11.72
CA LYS A 949 -30.36 50.70 -12.35
C LYS A 949 -29.15 51.31 -11.66
N LEU A 950 -29.14 51.42 -10.33
CA LEU A 950 -27.98 51.94 -9.60
C LEU A 950 -26.71 51.10 -9.77
N ARG A 951 -26.84 49.77 -9.90
CA ARG A 951 -25.69 48.91 -10.23
C ARG A 951 -25.17 49.17 -11.64
N HIS A 952 -26.06 49.44 -12.61
CA HIS A 952 -25.65 49.81 -13.96
C HIS A 952 -24.99 51.19 -14.01
N LEU A 953 -25.55 52.17 -13.31
CA LEU A 953 -25.02 53.55 -13.25
C LEU A 953 -23.60 53.61 -12.65
N LEU A 954 -23.21 52.64 -11.83
CA LEU A 954 -21.85 52.52 -11.32
C LEU A 954 -20.80 52.27 -12.42
N PHE A 955 -21.20 51.67 -13.54
CA PHE A 955 -20.30 51.33 -14.66
C PHE A 955 -20.32 52.39 -15.78
N ASP A 956 -21.20 53.38 -15.71
CA ASP A 956 -21.21 54.53 -16.62
C ASP A 956 -20.41 55.68 -16.02
N GLN A 957 -19.20 55.88 -16.52
CA GLN A 957 -18.24 56.82 -15.97
C GLN A 957 -18.76 58.27 -15.97
N ASN A 958 -19.48 58.69 -17.02
CA ASN A 958 -20.01 60.06 -17.10
C ASN A 958 -21.08 60.33 -16.04
N THR A 959 -21.96 59.34 -15.82
CA THR A 959 -23.07 59.46 -14.87
C THR A 959 -22.59 59.26 -13.43
N ALA A 960 -21.64 58.36 -13.20
CA ALA A 960 -21.00 58.18 -11.89
C ALA A 960 -20.24 59.43 -11.43
N GLU A 961 -19.51 60.10 -12.33
CA GLU A 961 -18.84 61.37 -12.03
C GLU A 961 -19.86 62.50 -11.78
N ARG A 962 -20.91 62.60 -12.60
CA ARG A 962 -21.98 63.61 -12.46
C ARG A 962 -22.67 63.57 -11.10
N TYR A 963 -22.99 62.37 -10.61
CA TYR A 963 -23.72 62.17 -9.35
C TYR A 963 -22.83 61.78 -8.17
N GLN A 964 -21.49 61.82 -8.31
CA GLN A 964 -20.53 61.41 -7.27
C GLN A 964 -20.76 59.98 -6.75
N ILE A 965 -21.11 59.06 -7.64
CA ILE A 965 -21.32 57.64 -7.30
C ILE A 965 -19.96 56.96 -7.22
N THR A 966 -19.64 56.40 -6.06
CA THR A 966 -18.36 55.70 -5.83
C THR A 966 -18.58 54.36 -5.15
N ARG A 967 -17.65 53.42 -5.31
CA ARG A 967 -17.65 52.15 -4.57
C ARG A 967 -16.45 52.10 -3.65
N SER A 968 -16.72 51.94 -2.35
CA SER A 968 -15.68 51.82 -1.33
C SER A 968 -15.49 50.36 -0.93
N ASP A 969 -14.25 49.91 -0.84
CA ASP A 969 -13.91 48.59 -0.30
C ASP A 969 -14.08 48.57 1.23
N GLY A 970 -14.44 47.40 1.79
CA GLY A 970 -14.62 47.21 3.25
C GLY A 970 -16.07 47.27 3.77
N TYR A 971 -17.07 47.43 2.91
CA TYR A 971 -18.50 47.40 3.28
C TYR A 971 -19.11 46.00 3.07
N PRO A 972 -19.95 45.48 3.99
CA PRO A 972 -20.50 44.14 3.89
C PRO A 972 -21.59 44.04 2.81
N THR A 973 -21.70 42.88 2.16
CA THR A 973 -22.82 42.58 1.24
C THR A 973 -24.15 42.68 1.98
N PRO A 974 -25.20 43.32 1.42
CA PRO A 974 -25.40 43.74 0.02
C PRO A 974 -25.21 45.25 -0.22
N TYR A 975 -24.10 45.83 0.25
CA TYR A 975 -23.67 47.18 -0.15
C TYR A 975 -23.61 47.35 -1.68
N ILE A 976 -24.11 48.49 -2.19
CA ILE A 976 -24.16 48.80 -3.62
C ILE A 976 -23.09 49.85 -3.96
N CYS A 977 -23.20 51.05 -3.37
CA CYS A 977 -22.33 52.19 -3.65
C CYS A 977 -22.49 53.30 -2.58
N HIS A 978 -21.66 54.34 -2.67
CA HIS A 978 -21.89 55.65 -2.05
C HIS A 978 -22.34 56.66 -3.09
N ILE A 979 -23.16 57.62 -2.67
CA ILE A 979 -23.43 58.86 -3.40
C ILE A 979 -23.05 60.00 -2.46
N GLY A 980 -21.91 60.65 -2.70
CA GLY A 980 -21.31 61.55 -1.70
C GLY A 980 -21.06 60.84 -0.36
N ASN A 981 -21.72 61.26 0.72
CA ASN A 981 -21.65 60.64 2.06
C ASN A 981 -22.82 59.67 2.37
N LEU A 982 -23.65 59.33 1.38
CA LEU A 982 -24.79 58.42 1.53
C LEU A 982 -24.38 56.98 1.25
N ALA A 983 -24.44 56.10 2.25
CA ALA A 983 -24.18 54.67 2.07
C ALA A 983 -25.44 53.94 1.59
N ILE A 984 -25.35 53.27 0.44
CA ILE A 984 -26.50 52.58 -0.17
C ILE A 984 -26.37 51.07 -0.03
N TYR A 985 -27.39 50.44 0.54
CA TYR A 985 -27.50 48.99 0.69
C TYR A 985 -28.77 48.48 0.02
N GLY A 986 -28.70 47.32 -0.62
CA GLY A 986 -29.89 46.71 -1.22
C GLY A 986 -30.57 45.74 -0.27
N SER A 987 -31.82 45.98 0.11
CA SER A 987 -32.63 45.00 0.83
C SER A 987 -32.77 43.70 0.03
N ARG A 988 -32.89 42.56 0.73
CA ARG A 988 -33.18 41.26 0.12
C ARG A 988 -34.69 40.98 0.05
N LEU A 989 -35.48 41.65 0.91
CA LEU A 989 -36.94 41.52 0.97
C LEU A 989 -37.65 42.19 -0.22
N ASN A 990 -36.94 43.07 -0.93
CA ASN A 990 -37.39 43.85 -2.08
C ASN A 990 -38.81 44.45 -1.98
N PRO A 991 -39.13 45.25 -0.94
CA PRO A 991 -40.38 46.01 -0.94
C PRO A 991 -40.39 47.08 -2.04
N ASP A 992 -41.57 47.52 -2.47
CA ASP A 992 -41.77 48.53 -3.53
C ASP A 992 -41.39 49.97 -3.11
N PHE A 993 -40.65 50.12 -2.01
CA PHE A 993 -40.18 51.39 -1.48
C PHE A 993 -38.79 51.25 -0.86
N SER A 994 -38.11 52.37 -0.68
CA SER A 994 -36.80 52.47 -0.05
C SER A 994 -36.86 53.32 1.21
N ILE A 995 -35.94 53.10 2.14
CA ILE A 995 -35.84 53.88 3.38
C ILE A 995 -34.53 54.67 3.39
N LEU A 996 -34.63 55.99 3.50
CA LEU A 996 -33.51 56.88 3.74
C LEU A 996 -33.56 57.38 5.18
N THR A 997 -32.47 57.19 5.92
CA THR A 997 -32.41 57.57 7.33
C THR A 997 -30.98 57.91 7.76
N SER A 998 -30.83 58.41 8.98
CA SER A 998 -29.52 58.57 9.62
C SER A 998 -29.06 57.24 10.24
N LYS A 999 -27.76 56.92 10.18
CA LYS A 999 -27.22 55.74 10.89
C LYS A 999 -27.47 55.79 12.41
N GLU A 1000 -27.74 56.98 12.96
CA GLU A 1000 -28.08 57.15 14.38
C GLU A 1000 -29.40 56.50 14.80
N VAL A 1001 -30.24 56.11 13.84
CA VAL A 1001 -31.54 55.44 14.07
C VAL A 1001 -31.39 53.98 14.52
N PHE A 1002 -30.27 53.32 14.16
CA PHE A 1002 -30.01 51.93 14.49
C PHE A 1002 -29.30 51.84 15.86
N GLU A 1003 -30.08 51.70 16.93
CA GLU A 1003 -29.56 51.76 18.30
C GLU A 1003 -29.01 50.42 18.77
N GLN A 1004 -29.86 49.41 18.93
CA GLN A 1004 -29.47 48.12 19.49
C GLN A 1004 -30.18 46.93 18.83
N VAL A 1005 -29.43 45.84 18.59
CA VAL A 1005 -29.98 44.49 18.41
C VAL A 1005 -29.44 43.60 19.52
N ASP A 1006 -30.33 42.92 20.24
CA ASP A 1006 -29.96 42.04 21.35
C ASP A 1006 -30.56 40.66 21.14
N PHE A 1007 -29.72 39.64 21.19
CA PHE A 1007 -30.16 38.24 21.10
C PHE A 1007 -30.26 37.64 22.50
N ALA A 1008 -31.34 36.90 22.78
CA ALA A 1008 -31.51 36.27 24.07
C ALA A 1008 -30.54 35.08 24.23
N GLU A 1009 -29.78 35.07 25.32
CA GLU A 1009 -28.97 33.92 25.73
C GLU A 1009 -29.85 32.92 26.50
N LEU A 1010 -30.13 31.76 25.90
CA LEU A 1010 -30.97 30.72 26.50
C LEU A 1010 -30.19 29.95 27.58
N THR A 1011 -28.98 29.55 27.23
CA THR A 1011 -27.98 28.97 28.15
C THR A 1011 -26.59 29.47 27.73
N LYS A 1012 -25.57 29.28 28.57
CA LYS A 1012 -24.22 29.83 28.34
C LYS A 1012 -23.69 29.50 26.94
N GLY A 1013 -23.65 30.49 26.06
CA GLY A 1013 -23.20 30.36 24.67
C GLY A 1013 -24.20 29.70 23.70
N GLN A 1014 -25.48 29.61 24.01
CA GLN A 1014 -26.54 29.10 23.13
C GLN A 1014 -27.64 30.16 22.95
N PHE A 1015 -27.91 30.53 21.69
CA PHE A 1015 -28.83 31.61 21.29
C PHE A 1015 -30.01 31.13 20.44
N SER A 1016 -29.94 29.88 19.96
CA SER A 1016 -31.01 29.24 19.21
C SER A 1016 -31.46 27.95 19.90
N ASN A 1017 -32.73 27.63 19.73
CA ASN A 1017 -33.32 26.34 20.08
C ASN A 1017 -33.70 25.58 18.81
N VAL A 1018 -33.64 24.25 18.85
CA VAL A 1018 -33.99 23.39 17.73
C VAL A 1018 -34.91 22.31 18.24
N GLU A 1019 -36.13 22.27 17.72
CA GLU A 1019 -37.16 21.33 18.10
C GLU A 1019 -37.67 20.57 16.89
N PHE A 1020 -38.11 19.33 17.10
CA PHE A 1020 -38.77 18.55 16.07
C PHE A 1020 -40.25 18.37 16.42
N VAL A 1021 -41.11 18.84 15.52
CA VAL A 1021 -42.56 18.74 15.67
C VAL A 1021 -43.10 17.74 14.65
N PRO A 1022 -43.60 16.57 15.08
CA PRO A 1022 -44.21 15.60 14.16
C PRO A 1022 -45.47 16.18 13.50
N GLU A 1023 -45.79 15.79 12.26
CA GLU A 1023 -47.02 16.25 11.59
C GLU A 1023 -48.28 15.43 12.00
N ASN A 1024 -48.10 14.17 12.46
CA ASN A 1024 -49.10 13.24 13.02
C ASN A 1024 -48.46 12.28 14.06
N ASP A 1025 -49.28 11.53 14.80
CA ASP A 1025 -48.86 10.63 15.89
C ASP A 1025 -47.94 9.45 15.48
N ASN A 1026 -47.81 9.14 14.18
CA ASN A 1026 -47.03 8.01 13.64
C ASN A 1026 -45.81 8.43 12.79
N ASP A 1027 -45.35 9.67 12.93
CA ASP A 1027 -44.63 10.31 11.84
C ASP A 1027 -43.13 10.01 11.77
N LEU A 1028 -42.76 9.40 10.63
CA LEU A 1028 -41.40 9.27 10.10
C LEU A 1028 -40.82 10.62 9.63
N VAL A 1029 -41.68 11.63 9.48
CA VAL A 1029 -41.37 12.92 8.87
C VAL A 1029 -42.09 14.02 9.65
N GLY A 1030 -41.40 15.11 9.96
CA GLY A 1030 -41.98 16.23 10.70
C GLY A 1030 -41.35 17.56 10.31
N LYS A 1031 -41.60 18.57 11.13
CA LYS A 1031 -41.04 19.91 10.99
C LYS A 1031 -39.86 20.08 11.94
N LEU A 1032 -38.69 20.41 11.40
CA LEU A 1032 -37.58 20.89 12.21
C LEU A 1032 -37.75 22.40 12.40
N VAL A 1033 -38.01 22.83 13.63
CA VAL A 1033 -38.25 24.21 14.03
C VAL A 1033 -36.96 24.75 14.65
N LEU A 1034 -36.36 25.76 14.03
CA LEU A 1034 -35.26 26.50 14.61
C LEU A 1034 -35.80 27.83 15.12
N SER A 1035 -35.66 28.09 16.42
CA SER A 1035 -36.12 29.34 17.02
C SER A 1035 -34.97 30.13 17.62
N PHE A 1036 -35.11 31.45 17.60
CA PHE A 1036 -34.26 32.39 18.33
C PHE A 1036 -35.13 33.54 18.85
N LYS A 1037 -34.67 34.22 19.90
CA LYS A 1037 -35.36 35.40 20.43
C LYS A 1037 -34.47 36.63 20.29
N MET A 1038 -35.06 37.73 19.83
CA MET A 1038 -34.33 38.95 19.49
C MET A 1038 -35.15 40.19 19.87
N LYS A 1039 -34.45 41.21 20.38
CA LYS A 1039 -34.98 42.56 20.59
C LYS A 1039 -34.28 43.51 19.64
N VAL A 1040 -35.04 44.30 18.89
CA VAL A 1040 -34.51 45.35 18.01
C VAL A 1040 -35.03 46.70 18.46
N VAL A 1041 -34.11 47.63 18.74
CA VAL A 1041 -34.43 48.99 19.18
C VAL A 1041 -34.06 49.96 18.06
N ILE A 1042 -35.07 50.67 17.57
CA ILE A 1042 -34.97 51.72 16.56
C ILE A 1042 -35.46 53.02 17.20
N THR A 1043 -34.66 54.08 17.12
CA THR A 1043 -35.01 55.37 17.72
C THR A 1043 -36.02 56.11 16.84
N ASN A 1044 -37.20 56.42 17.38
CA ASN A 1044 -38.27 57.13 16.65
C ASN A 1044 -38.11 58.66 16.62
N ASP A 1045 -37.17 59.22 17.40
CA ASP A 1045 -36.94 60.67 17.54
C ASP A 1045 -36.15 61.29 16.36
N LYS A 1046 -35.97 60.53 15.28
CA LYS A 1046 -35.08 60.85 14.16
C LYS A 1046 -35.82 60.71 12.83
N GLN A 1047 -35.36 61.44 11.83
CA GLN A 1047 -36.00 61.49 10.51
C GLN A 1047 -35.79 60.18 9.73
N ILE A 1048 -36.88 59.46 9.49
CA ILE A 1048 -36.94 58.28 8.62
C ILE A 1048 -37.81 58.63 7.42
N TYR A 1049 -37.22 58.60 6.23
CA TYR A 1049 -37.91 58.95 4.99
C TYR A 1049 -38.25 57.71 4.18
N LYS A 1050 -39.52 57.56 3.80
CA LYS A 1050 -39.94 56.57 2.82
C LYS A 1050 -39.79 57.16 1.43
N ILE A 1051 -39.17 56.44 0.52
CA ILE A 1051 -38.95 56.87 -0.85
C ILE A 1051 -39.60 55.86 -1.78
N THR A 1052 -40.47 56.34 -2.65
CA THR A 1052 -41.07 55.55 -3.73
C THR A 1052 -40.73 56.21 -5.06
N ILE A 1053 -40.30 55.45 -6.07
CA ILE A 1053 -40.08 56.00 -7.41
C ILE A 1053 -41.13 55.39 -8.33
N ASN A 1054 -42.02 56.23 -8.85
CA ASN A 1054 -43.10 55.82 -9.73
C ASN A 1054 -42.65 56.06 -11.17
N GLU A 1055 -41.86 55.15 -11.73
CA GLU A 1055 -41.58 55.20 -13.17
C GLU A 1055 -42.81 54.67 -13.91
N ASN A 1056 -43.53 55.57 -14.59
CA ASN A 1056 -44.50 55.14 -15.60
C ASN A 1056 -43.72 54.49 -16.75
N ASN A 1057 -43.90 53.18 -16.93
CA ASN A 1057 -43.43 52.44 -18.10
C ASN A 1057 -44.25 52.86 -19.33
N ASP A 1058 -43.91 53.99 -19.94
CA ASP A 1058 -44.23 54.30 -21.33
C ASP A 1058 -42.92 54.56 -22.10
N SER A 1059 -42.25 53.46 -22.49
CA SER A 1059 -41.51 53.31 -23.76
C SER A 1059 -41.06 51.86 -23.95
#